data_AF-A7HNF5-F1
#
_entry.id   AF-A7HNF5-F1
#
_cell.length_a   1.000
_cell.length_b   1.000
_cell.length_c   1.000
_cell.angle_alpha   90.00
_cell.angle_beta   90.00
_cell.angle_gamma   90.00
#
_symmetry.space_group_name_H-M   'P 1'
#
loop_
_entity.id
_entity.type
_entity.pdbx_description
1 polymer ?
#
loop_
_entity_poly.entity_id
_entity_poly.type
_entity_poly.pdbx_seq_one_letter_code
_entity_poly.pdbx_strand_id
1 'polypeptide(L)'
;MSGFQGKYKFLFTIIYLLVGYLSFSQAIGNEFLSNRFTRPEKYVDVNSPFTLEGYTKIGESSALELWIDLKTTSLRVVDKRSGYIWGDVVTTHEAFSEMNDTWKAIAKSIVLIEYFDDRGISNVIGSADESVQKSYSRVNDGIDFKFNFKKVDISFLLSVRLSGDRIVFQLKNGTIKESGKYTLASVIFAPFLGSTVSNEIDGYVFVPDGPGALIRFSKPAHYLNWFEKRVYGKDYGIDNLASVNDLRSKRPNDFLREEPSILTPVFGIVHGVKRNAIFGVVTSGKEYSSIVAYPSGILSLYNWVSAKFIYRQKYLQPTSRSGAGIQVAQKDMNKFDAKLEVSFLAGNDADYVGMAKYYRDNYLKNILVKKIVGSNVPVAISLIASDIEKRVIGYRTMPITTFKQIEKIVSELKNSGIGNLKVIINGWQKGGIHGNKISKLSFEDSLGDIDDLINFVKNGKKNGYDVYLLDNVTKVTEKQINLKKEVGINLSQSVIYEDRDNRELWIYRSYYTNIVLASQYVSEKLTKLSEKGISNFALNEYGSKLYGDLKYGHEFFRSDALKLVERTLENISKKTDSLYLSNPNDYTWKYVDGILDIPMNCSQYLFETDTVPFLQIVLSGSIDYFAPYVNNSFFSRIDILKMIEYGALPSFLLTWVDNYLIKKTPLWDYPSTKYEDWKVKITEIYKEVSDALKNVRGSKIIDRFVVEPGIIVVSYNNGKSIVVNYTSKTYILNDQKIKPQSWIVTNSNSINVGVGQNE
;
A
#
# COMPACT_ATOMS: atom_id res chain seq x y z
N MET A 1 33.89 -38.41 57.26
CA MET A 1 32.69 -37.82 56.63
C MET A 1 32.71 -36.31 56.84
N SER A 2 33.20 -35.52 55.88
CA SER A 2 33.01 -34.05 55.83
C SER A 2 33.54 -33.42 54.53
N GLY A 3 34.47 -34.08 53.82
CA GLY A 3 35.07 -33.53 52.59
C GLY A 3 34.28 -33.68 51.28
N PHE A 4 33.24 -34.54 51.23
CA PHE A 4 32.58 -34.90 49.97
C PHE A 4 31.23 -34.21 49.71
N GLN A 5 30.60 -33.58 50.72
CA GLN A 5 29.32 -32.88 50.55
C GLN A 5 29.45 -31.39 50.16
N GLY A 6 30.60 -30.76 50.40
CA GLY A 6 30.81 -29.34 50.11
C GLY A 6 30.96 -29.02 48.62
N LYS A 7 31.66 -29.87 47.86
CA LYS A 7 31.93 -29.63 46.43
C LYS A 7 30.69 -29.74 45.55
N TYR A 8 29.77 -30.66 45.85
CA TYR A 8 28.53 -30.81 45.08
C TYR A 8 27.51 -29.70 45.37
N LYS A 9 27.47 -29.17 46.60
CA LYS A 9 26.60 -28.02 46.93
C LYS A 9 27.06 -26.75 46.20
N PHE A 10 28.37 -26.50 46.13
CA PHE A 10 28.92 -25.35 45.40
C PHE A 10 28.72 -25.48 43.88
N LEU A 11 28.89 -26.68 43.32
CA LEU A 11 28.63 -26.95 41.90
C LEU A 11 27.13 -26.81 41.56
N PHE A 12 26.23 -27.29 42.43
CA PHE A 12 24.78 -27.14 42.21
C PHE A 12 24.33 -25.69 42.33
N THR A 13 24.88 -24.89 43.25
CA THR A 13 24.53 -23.47 43.36
C THR A 13 25.05 -22.66 42.17
N ILE A 14 26.23 -22.98 41.64
CA ILE A 14 26.76 -22.36 40.41
C ILE A 14 25.95 -22.77 39.18
N ILE A 15 25.54 -24.05 39.07
CA ILE A 15 24.67 -24.52 37.98
C ILE A 15 23.26 -23.94 38.10
N TYR A 16 22.70 -23.76 39.30
CA TYR A 16 21.40 -23.10 39.47
C TYR A 16 21.47 -21.58 39.22
N LEU A 17 22.59 -20.93 39.53
CA LEU A 17 22.84 -19.53 39.15
C LEU A 17 23.08 -19.39 37.64
N LEU A 18 23.79 -20.32 37.00
CA LEU A 18 24.00 -20.34 35.55
C LEU A 18 22.74 -20.71 34.78
N VAL A 19 21.95 -21.68 35.24
CA VAL A 19 20.66 -22.04 34.63
C VAL A 19 19.59 -20.99 34.95
N GLY A 20 19.64 -20.33 36.11
CA GLY A 20 18.83 -19.15 36.43
C GLY A 20 19.18 -17.93 35.56
N TYR A 21 20.47 -17.72 35.26
CA TYR A 21 20.92 -16.69 34.31
C TYR A 21 20.62 -17.07 32.86
N LEU A 22 20.79 -18.34 32.47
CA LEU A 22 20.51 -18.84 31.11
C LEU A 22 19.01 -19.00 30.83
N SER A 23 18.17 -19.06 31.86
CA SER A 23 16.71 -19.17 31.75
C SER A 23 15.97 -17.83 31.95
N PHE A 24 16.68 -16.73 32.18
CA PHE A 24 16.13 -15.37 32.22
C PHE A 24 16.96 -14.32 31.45
N SER A 25 17.89 -14.77 30.60
CA SER A 25 18.63 -13.93 29.66
C SER A 25 18.82 -14.67 28.33
N GLN A 26 17.73 -15.18 27.75
CA GLN A 26 17.63 -14.99 26.30
C GLN A 26 17.56 -13.49 26.11
N ALA A 27 18.54 -12.92 25.40
CA ALA A 27 18.42 -11.57 24.88
C ALA A 27 17.17 -11.53 23.99
N ILE A 28 16.02 -11.25 24.59
CA ILE A 28 14.81 -10.89 23.86
C ILE A 28 15.22 -9.62 23.14
N GLY A 29 15.47 -9.73 21.84
CA GLY A 29 15.80 -8.57 21.01
C GLY A 29 14.76 -7.48 21.26
N ASN A 30 15.20 -6.22 21.31
CA ASN A 30 14.30 -5.09 21.47
C ASN A 30 13.23 -5.15 20.36
N GLU A 31 11.97 -5.42 20.72
CA GLU A 31 10.88 -5.62 19.77
C GLU A 31 10.65 -4.39 18.86
N PHE A 32 11.03 -3.20 19.33
CA PHE A 32 10.95 -1.95 18.59
C PHE A 32 12.06 -1.81 17.53
N LEU A 33 12.95 -2.80 17.40
CA LEU A 33 13.88 -2.95 16.28
C LEU A 33 13.38 -3.94 15.21
N SER A 34 12.25 -4.62 15.45
CA SER A 34 11.60 -5.46 14.46
C SER A 34 11.02 -4.62 13.32
N ASN A 35 10.75 -5.27 12.19
CA ASN A 35 10.20 -4.62 10.99
C ASN A 35 8.76 -4.11 11.13
N ARG A 36 8.12 -4.32 12.29
CA ARG A 36 6.81 -3.74 12.64
C ARG A 36 6.88 -2.28 13.09
N PHE A 37 8.07 -1.83 13.47
CA PHE A 37 8.37 -0.49 13.96
C PHE A 37 9.41 0.18 13.08
N THR A 38 9.71 1.45 13.37
CA THR A 38 10.81 2.17 12.74
C THR A 38 11.98 2.26 13.71
N ARG A 39 13.18 2.01 13.20
CA ARG A 39 14.44 2.15 13.94
C ARG A 39 14.87 3.62 13.98
N PRO A 40 15.64 4.04 15.00
CA PRO A 40 16.30 5.34 15.01
C PRO A 40 17.18 5.54 13.78
N GLU A 41 17.22 6.77 13.29
CA GLU A 41 18.07 7.11 12.15
C GLU A 41 19.52 7.35 12.56
N LYS A 42 20.43 7.03 11.65
CA LYS A 42 21.85 7.34 11.78
C LYS A 42 22.16 8.50 10.83
N TYR A 43 22.49 9.66 11.42
CA TYR A 43 22.85 10.86 10.67
C TYR A 43 24.35 10.84 10.38
N VAL A 44 24.70 10.51 9.14
CA VAL A 44 26.09 10.52 8.66
C VAL A 44 26.19 11.26 7.35
N ASP A 45 27.32 11.94 7.17
CA ASP A 45 27.70 12.50 5.89
C ASP A 45 28.11 11.39 4.93
N VAL A 46 27.66 11.51 3.68
CA VAL A 46 27.94 10.54 2.63
C VAL A 46 28.51 11.29 1.44
N ASN A 47 29.70 10.87 1.03
CA ASN A 47 30.33 11.35 -0.19
C ASN A 47 29.83 10.54 -1.38
N SER A 48 29.67 11.20 -2.52
CA SER A 48 29.34 10.49 -3.75
C SER A 48 30.52 9.60 -4.17
N PRO A 49 30.29 8.32 -4.50
CA PRO A 49 31.32 7.46 -5.07
C PRO A 49 31.51 7.68 -6.58
N PHE A 50 30.73 8.57 -7.20
CA PHE A 50 30.66 8.74 -8.64
C PHE A 50 31.47 9.95 -9.12
N THR A 51 32.14 9.80 -10.27
CA THR A 51 32.79 10.90 -10.99
C THR A 51 32.07 11.20 -12.31
N LEU A 52 32.42 12.31 -12.96
CA LEU A 52 31.93 12.69 -14.29
C LEU A 52 32.87 12.28 -15.42
N GLU A 53 33.97 11.58 -15.12
CA GLU A 53 34.96 11.15 -16.12
C GLU A 53 34.34 10.16 -17.11
N GLY A 54 34.49 10.43 -18.40
CA GLY A 54 33.88 9.63 -19.48
C GLY A 54 32.40 9.94 -19.76
N TYR A 55 31.79 10.90 -19.05
CA TYR A 55 30.42 11.34 -19.30
C TYR A 55 30.38 12.65 -20.06
N THR A 56 29.32 12.84 -20.86
CA THR A 56 29.06 14.11 -21.53
C THR A 56 27.88 14.83 -20.90
N LYS A 57 28.02 16.12 -20.58
CA LYS A 57 26.90 16.97 -20.13
C LYS A 57 25.88 17.06 -21.27
N ILE A 58 24.65 16.64 -20.97
CA ILE A 58 23.52 16.61 -21.91
C ILE A 58 22.70 17.89 -21.77
N GLY A 59 22.49 18.36 -20.54
CA GLY A 59 21.74 19.57 -20.25
C GLY A 59 21.77 19.88 -18.76
N GLU A 60 21.18 21.01 -18.38
CA GLU A 60 21.03 21.41 -16.99
C GLU A 60 19.73 22.18 -16.75
N SER A 61 19.25 22.14 -15.51
CA SER A 61 18.16 22.98 -15.00
C SER A 61 18.72 23.95 -13.96
N SER A 62 17.86 24.64 -13.19
CA SER A 62 18.33 25.40 -12.03
C SER A 62 18.93 24.52 -10.92
N ALA A 63 18.46 23.26 -10.79
CA ALA A 63 18.83 22.38 -9.68
C ALA A 63 19.78 21.24 -10.10
N LEU A 64 19.74 20.79 -11.35
CA LEU A 64 20.40 19.55 -11.78
C LEU A 64 21.27 19.74 -13.01
N GLU A 65 22.29 18.89 -13.15
CA GLU A 65 22.97 18.63 -14.42
C GLU A 65 22.80 17.17 -14.81
N LEU A 66 22.45 16.90 -16.07
CA LEU A 66 22.35 15.55 -16.62
C LEU A 66 23.59 15.23 -17.44
N TRP A 67 24.24 14.12 -17.12
CA TRP A 67 25.46 13.65 -17.75
C TRP A 67 25.28 12.18 -18.19
N ILE A 68 25.69 11.85 -19.42
CA ILE A 68 25.51 10.49 -19.97
C ILE A 68 26.77 10.04 -20.70
N ASP A 69 27.19 8.80 -20.47
CA ASP A 69 28.10 8.08 -21.36
C ASP A 69 27.28 7.60 -22.57
N LEU A 70 27.50 8.22 -23.73
CA LEU A 70 26.70 7.96 -24.93
C LEU A 70 27.02 6.60 -25.58
N LYS A 71 28.10 5.92 -25.18
CA LYS A 71 28.43 4.56 -25.62
C LYS A 71 27.58 3.54 -24.85
N THR A 72 27.58 3.60 -23.52
CA THR A 72 26.88 2.63 -22.68
C THR A 72 25.44 3.03 -22.37
N THR A 73 25.12 4.33 -22.38
CA THR A 73 23.92 4.97 -21.79
C THR A 73 23.92 5.06 -20.28
N SER A 74 25.07 4.86 -19.65
CA SER A 74 25.22 5.07 -18.21
C SER A 74 24.95 6.53 -17.86
N LEU A 75 24.29 6.77 -16.73
CA LEU A 75 23.74 8.07 -16.37
C LEU A 75 24.39 8.60 -15.08
N ARG A 76 24.65 9.91 -15.07
CA ARG A 76 25.07 10.69 -13.90
C ARG A 76 24.20 11.92 -13.76
N VAL A 77 23.90 12.30 -12.52
CA VAL A 77 23.12 13.50 -12.20
C VAL A 77 23.84 14.26 -11.11
N VAL A 78 24.19 15.51 -11.39
CA VAL A 78 24.76 16.40 -10.38
C VAL A 78 23.62 17.18 -9.76
N ASP A 79 23.42 17.04 -8.44
CA ASP A 79 22.55 17.95 -7.69
C ASP A 79 23.36 19.20 -7.34
N LYS A 80 23.05 20.34 -7.97
CA LYS A 80 23.79 21.60 -7.80
C LYS A 80 23.62 22.20 -6.41
N ARG A 81 22.61 21.76 -5.64
CA ARG A 81 22.35 22.26 -4.29
C ARG A 81 23.30 21.65 -3.26
N SER A 82 23.63 20.38 -3.41
CA SER A 82 24.54 19.66 -2.48
C SER A 82 25.91 19.33 -3.09
N GLY A 83 26.07 19.46 -4.41
CA GLY A 83 27.24 18.98 -5.14
C GLY A 83 27.29 17.44 -5.29
N TYR A 84 26.29 16.73 -4.77
CA TYR A 84 26.26 15.27 -4.77
C TYR A 84 26.01 14.74 -6.19
N ILE A 85 26.83 13.78 -6.61
CA ILE A 85 26.69 13.11 -7.91
C ILE A 85 25.94 11.80 -7.70
N TRP A 86 24.80 11.66 -8.35
CA TRP A 86 24.08 10.39 -8.47
C TRP A 86 24.55 9.63 -9.70
N GLY A 87 24.55 8.31 -9.61
CA GLY A 87 24.95 7.44 -10.71
C GLY A 87 24.30 6.07 -10.62
N ASP A 88 24.55 5.25 -11.63
CA ASP A 88 24.11 3.86 -11.68
C ASP A 88 25.06 2.93 -10.91
N VAL A 89 26.28 2.68 -11.41
CA VAL A 89 27.30 1.83 -10.81
C VAL A 89 28.71 2.39 -11.00
N VAL A 90 29.63 1.97 -10.14
CA VAL A 90 31.07 2.24 -10.24
C VAL A 90 31.73 1.03 -10.88
N THR A 91 32.18 1.17 -12.14
CA THR A 91 32.66 0.04 -12.96
C THR A 91 34.00 -0.53 -12.53
N THR A 92 34.78 0.22 -11.75
CA THR A 92 36.04 -0.23 -11.14
C THR A 92 35.83 -0.98 -9.81
N HIS A 93 34.61 -1.01 -9.28
CA HIS A 93 34.31 -1.67 -8.03
C HIS A 93 34.31 -3.20 -8.18
N GLU A 94 34.77 -3.92 -7.15
CA GLU A 94 34.82 -5.40 -7.15
C GLU A 94 33.44 -6.00 -7.34
N ALA A 95 32.43 -5.50 -6.63
CA ALA A 95 31.03 -5.90 -6.78
C ALA A 95 30.50 -5.81 -8.22
N PHE A 96 30.98 -4.85 -9.03
CA PHE A 96 30.63 -4.79 -10.45
C PHE A 96 31.32 -5.90 -11.25
N SER A 97 32.57 -6.20 -10.92
CA SER A 97 33.37 -7.22 -11.59
C SER A 97 32.84 -8.64 -11.38
N GLU A 98 32.18 -8.90 -10.24
CA GLU A 98 31.52 -10.17 -9.91
C GLU A 98 30.23 -10.43 -10.69
N MET A 99 29.58 -9.40 -11.25
CA MET A 99 28.39 -9.59 -12.08
C MET A 99 28.74 -10.31 -13.38
N ASN A 100 27.79 -11.09 -13.90
CA ASN A 100 27.89 -11.60 -15.27
C ASN A 100 27.73 -10.47 -16.30
N ASP A 101 28.11 -10.74 -17.56
CA ASP A 101 28.15 -9.72 -18.61
C ASP A 101 26.78 -9.08 -18.88
N THR A 102 25.70 -9.86 -18.81
CA THR A 102 24.33 -9.35 -18.96
C THR A 102 24.00 -8.32 -17.88
N TRP A 103 24.28 -8.62 -16.61
CA TRP A 103 24.02 -7.69 -15.51
C TRP A 103 25.01 -6.53 -15.47
N LYS A 104 26.26 -6.70 -15.91
CA LYS A 104 27.20 -5.59 -16.14
C LYS A 104 26.67 -4.61 -17.18
N ALA A 105 26.05 -5.10 -18.24
CA ALA A 105 25.39 -4.25 -19.24
C ALA A 105 24.16 -3.55 -18.63
N ILE A 106 23.25 -4.29 -18.00
CA ILE A 106 22.05 -3.74 -17.37
C ILE A 106 22.38 -2.67 -16.33
N ALA A 107 23.42 -2.88 -15.53
CA ALA A 107 23.85 -1.95 -14.49
C ALA A 107 24.34 -0.60 -15.05
N LYS A 108 24.69 -0.52 -16.34
CA LYS A 108 25.12 0.70 -17.05
C LYS A 108 24.05 1.22 -18.02
N SER A 109 22.82 0.72 -17.90
CA SER A 109 21.75 1.01 -18.85
C SER A 109 20.81 2.10 -18.38
N ILE A 110 20.46 3.02 -19.27
CA ILE A 110 19.31 3.91 -19.05
C ILE A 110 17.96 3.19 -19.23
N VAL A 111 17.95 2.03 -19.87
CA VAL A 111 16.75 1.21 -20.03
C VAL A 111 17.09 -0.28 -20.05
N LEU A 112 16.32 -1.06 -19.31
CA LEU A 112 16.29 -2.52 -19.35
C LEU A 112 14.96 -2.94 -19.97
N ILE A 113 14.99 -3.91 -20.89
CA ILE A 113 13.79 -4.61 -21.35
C ILE A 113 13.79 -6.05 -20.88
N GLU A 114 12.62 -6.51 -20.44
CA GLU A 114 12.26 -7.93 -20.38
C GLU A 114 11.52 -8.29 -21.66
N TYR A 115 11.81 -9.45 -22.24
CA TYR A 115 11.13 -9.95 -23.43
C TYR A 115 10.86 -11.45 -23.33
N PHE A 116 9.85 -11.93 -24.04
CA PHE A 116 9.57 -13.34 -24.20
C PHE A 116 10.21 -13.86 -25.49
N ASP A 117 10.87 -15.03 -25.40
CA ASP A 117 11.26 -15.80 -26.59
C ASP A 117 10.08 -16.50 -27.26
N ASP A 118 10.35 -17.20 -28.36
CA ASP A 118 9.37 -17.97 -29.12
C ASP A 118 8.73 -19.12 -28.32
N ARG A 119 9.35 -19.52 -27.21
CA ARG A 119 8.82 -20.50 -26.25
C ARG A 119 8.12 -19.83 -25.06
N GLY A 120 8.04 -18.49 -25.05
CA GLY A 120 7.47 -17.72 -23.94
C GLY A 120 8.38 -17.64 -22.73
N ILE A 121 9.69 -17.92 -22.84
CA ILE A 121 10.64 -17.79 -21.73
C ILE A 121 11.06 -16.33 -21.58
N SER A 122 11.04 -15.83 -20.34
CA SER A 122 11.44 -14.46 -20.02
C SER A 122 12.96 -14.33 -20.10
N ASN A 123 13.43 -13.28 -20.78
CA ASN A 123 14.84 -12.92 -20.91
C ASN A 123 14.99 -11.41 -20.70
N VAL A 124 16.21 -10.96 -20.41
CA VAL A 124 16.55 -9.55 -20.15
C VAL A 124 17.67 -9.07 -21.04
N ILE A 125 17.61 -7.80 -21.46
CA ILE A 125 18.72 -7.12 -22.13
C ILE A 125 18.70 -5.62 -21.78
N GLY A 126 19.86 -5.11 -21.38
CA GLY A 126 20.04 -3.70 -21.09
C GLY A 126 20.46 -2.92 -22.33
N SER A 127 20.11 -1.63 -22.39
CA SER A 127 20.61 -0.74 -23.43
C SER A 127 22.14 -0.74 -23.56
N ALA A 128 22.95 -0.91 -22.52
CA ALA A 128 24.41 -0.89 -22.62
C ALA A 128 25.04 -2.10 -23.33
N ASP A 129 24.25 -3.13 -23.65
CA ASP A 129 24.73 -4.28 -24.42
C ASP A 129 25.23 -3.83 -25.80
N GLU A 130 26.40 -4.35 -26.21
CA GLU A 130 27.08 -3.93 -27.44
C GLU A 130 26.28 -4.26 -28.71
N SER A 131 25.36 -5.23 -28.64
CA SER A 131 24.48 -5.58 -29.76
C SER A 131 23.30 -4.61 -29.95
N VAL A 132 23.07 -3.69 -29.00
CA VAL A 132 22.01 -2.69 -29.09
C VAL A 132 22.50 -1.49 -29.88
N GLN A 133 21.85 -1.25 -31.02
CA GLN A 133 22.12 -0.04 -31.79
C GLN A 133 21.40 1.15 -31.17
N LYS A 134 22.12 2.26 -31.10
CA LYS A 134 21.66 3.49 -30.46
C LYS A 134 21.95 4.66 -31.38
N SER A 135 20.95 5.49 -31.60
CA SER A 135 21.15 6.84 -32.11
C SER A 135 20.46 7.81 -31.18
N TYR A 136 20.96 9.03 -31.07
CA TYR A 136 20.38 10.02 -30.19
C TYR A 136 20.34 11.40 -30.83
N SER A 137 19.42 12.23 -30.36
CA SER A 137 19.37 13.66 -30.64
C SER A 137 19.29 14.42 -29.32
N ARG A 138 20.22 15.36 -29.12
CA ARG A 138 20.16 16.26 -27.98
C ARG A 138 19.08 17.31 -28.22
N VAL A 139 18.42 17.70 -27.14
CA VAL A 139 17.47 18.80 -27.10
C VAL A 139 17.82 19.69 -25.90
N ASN A 140 17.27 20.91 -25.85
CA ASN A 140 17.68 21.91 -24.86
C ASN A 140 17.56 21.42 -23.40
N ASP A 141 16.55 20.62 -23.11
CA ASP A 141 16.24 20.10 -21.79
C ASP A 141 16.55 18.60 -21.64
N GLY A 142 17.31 17.99 -22.56
CA GLY A 142 17.66 16.57 -22.43
C GLY A 142 18.06 15.87 -23.73
N ILE A 143 17.62 14.62 -23.88
CA ILE A 143 18.04 13.75 -24.99
C ILE A 143 16.93 12.76 -25.36
N ASP A 144 16.82 12.51 -26.66
CA ASP A 144 16.01 11.41 -27.19
C ASP A 144 16.93 10.30 -27.69
N PHE A 145 16.69 9.09 -27.21
CA PHE A 145 17.34 7.87 -27.70
C PHE A 145 16.39 7.10 -28.59
N LYS A 146 16.93 6.58 -29.70
CA LYS A 146 16.33 5.51 -30.47
C LYS A 146 17.14 4.24 -30.22
N PHE A 147 16.48 3.26 -29.60
CA PHE A 147 17.06 1.95 -29.35
C PHE A 147 16.58 0.96 -30.40
N ASN A 148 17.50 0.13 -30.89
CA ASN A 148 17.21 -1.03 -31.71
C ASN A 148 17.98 -2.23 -31.14
N PHE A 149 17.25 -3.09 -30.42
CA PHE A 149 17.73 -4.33 -29.84
C PHE A 149 17.76 -5.41 -30.93
N LYS A 150 18.75 -5.33 -31.82
CA LYS A 150 18.82 -6.14 -33.05
C LYS A 150 18.66 -7.65 -32.84
N LYS A 151 19.23 -8.21 -31.76
CA LYS A 151 19.13 -9.64 -31.47
C LYS A 151 17.68 -10.12 -31.26
N VAL A 152 16.78 -9.22 -30.89
CA VAL A 152 15.39 -9.53 -30.56
C VAL A 152 14.37 -8.78 -31.43
N ASP A 153 14.82 -8.00 -32.42
CA ASP A 153 13.97 -7.23 -33.34
C ASP A 153 12.93 -6.33 -32.64
N ILE A 154 13.34 -5.70 -31.53
CA ILE A 154 12.54 -4.72 -30.77
C ILE A 154 13.21 -3.36 -30.86
N SER A 155 12.43 -2.32 -31.19
CA SER A 155 12.90 -0.93 -31.19
C SER A 155 11.86 0.03 -30.63
N PHE A 156 12.32 1.11 -30.02
CA PHE A 156 11.46 2.18 -29.49
C PHE A 156 12.25 3.48 -29.29
N LEU A 157 11.53 4.56 -29.00
CA LEU A 157 12.11 5.84 -28.62
C LEU A 157 11.96 6.07 -27.11
N LEU A 158 13.04 6.49 -26.46
CA LEU A 158 13.05 6.92 -25.07
C LEU A 158 13.42 8.40 -25.01
N SER A 159 12.56 9.18 -24.38
CA SER A 159 12.79 10.58 -24.10
C SER A 159 13.24 10.74 -22.64
N VAL A 160 14.33 11.47 -22.44
CA VAL A 160 14.87 11.82 -21.12
C VAL A 160 14.96 13.33 -21.03
N ARG A 161 14.30 13.93 -20.05
CA ARG A 161 14.18 15.39 -19.90
C ARG A 161 14.47 15.84 -18.48
N LEU A 162 15.07 17.01 -18.35
CA LEU A 162 15.22 17.75 -17.10
C LEU A 162 14.00 18.65 -16.90
N SER A 163 13.44 18.64 -15.69
CA SER A 163 12.34 19.52 -15.31
C SER A 163 12.55 19.96 -13.87
N GLY A 164 13.13 21.15 -13.68
CA GLY A 164 13.46 21.66 -12.34
C GLY A 164 14.41 20.72 -11.59
N ASP A 165 13.95 20.16 -10.48
CA ASP A 165 14.64 19.20 -9.62
C ASP A 165 14.39 17.73 -10.01
N ARG A 166 13.93 17.47 -11.25
CA ARG A 166 13.55 16.13 -11.72
C ARG A 166 14.18 15.75 -13.04
N ILE A 167 14.30 14.44 -13.24
CA ILE A 167 14.46 13.81 -14.55
C ILE A 167 13.18 13.06 -14.91
N VAL A 168 12.72 13.25 -16.13
CA VAL A 168 11.53 12.61 -16.69
C VAL A 168 11.95 11.61 -17.76
N PHE A 169 11.65 10.33 -17.54
CA PHE A 169 11.79 9.27 -18.52
C PHE A 169 10.43 9.00 -19.16
N GLN A 170 10.36 8.98 -20.48
CA GLN A 170 9.13 8.72 -21.21
C GLN A 170 9.33 7.82 -22.42
N LEU A 171 8.50 6.78 -22.53
CA LEU A 171 8.38 5.91 -23.69
C LEU A 171 6.93 5.92 -24.17
N LYS A 172 6.71 6.40 -25.39
CA LYS A 172 5.37 6.43 -26.00
C LYS A 172 5.06 5.11 -26.69
N ASN A 173 3.89 4.53 -26.41
CA ASN A 173 3.47 3.23 -26.93
C ASN A 173 3.61 3.14 -28.46
N GLY A 174 3.20 4.19 -29.17
CA GLY A 174 3.22 4.24 -30.64
C GLY A 174 4.61 4.20 -31.27
N THR A 175 5.69 4.27 -30.47
CA THR A 175 7.08 4.18 -30.97
C THR A 175 7.63 2.76 -30.93
N ILE A 176 6.97 1.84 -30.21
CA ILE A 176 7.40 0.45 -30.08
C ILE A 176 7.15 -0.28 -31.40
N LYS A 177 8.19 -0.93 -31.91
CA LYS A 177 8.12 -1.81 -33.08
C LYS A 177 8.73 -3.16 -32.74
N GLU A 178 7.98 -4.20 -33.09
CA GLU A 178 8.35 -5.61 -32.97
C GLU A 178 8.22 -6.21 -34.36
N SER A 179 9.29 -6.79 -34.91
CA SER A 179 9.27 -7.43 -36.24
C SER A 179 9.72 -8.88 -36.25
N GLY A 180 10.21 -9.40 -35.12
CA GLY A 180 10.69 -10.76 -34.98
C GLY A 180 9.74 -11.66 -34.18
N LYS A 181 10.27 -12.79 -33.73
CA LYS A 181 9.55 -13.79 -32.90
C LYS A 181 9.53 -13.45 -31.41
N TYR A 182 10.35 -12.50 -30.97
CA TYR A 182 10.42 -12.05 -29.59
C TYR A 182 9.40 -10.94 -29.35
N THR A 183 8.83 -10.92 -28.14
CA THR A 183 7.83 -9.90 -27.76
C THR A 183 8.25 -9.19 -26.49
N LEU A 184 8.08 -7.87 -26.46
CA LEU A 184 8.32 -7.03 -25.31
C LEU A 184 7.37 -7.41 -24.17
N ALA A 185 7.95 -7.75 -23.03
CA ALA A 185 7.23 -8.07 -21.81
C ALA A 185 7.15 -6.84 -20.90
N SER A 186 8.29 -6.25 -20.56
CA SER A 186 8.33 -5.07 -19.71
C SER A 186 9.53 -4.17 -19.97
N VAL A 187 9.46 -2.94 -19.46
CA VAL A 187 10.53 -1.94 -19.53
C VAL A 187 10.79 -1.38 -18.14
N ILE A 188 12.07 -1.28 -17.76
CA ILE A 188 12.52 -0.62 -16.53
C ILE A 188 13.42 0.56 -16.94
N PHE A 189 13.10 1.76 -16.45
CA PHE A 189 13.92 2.95 -16.69
C PHE A 189 15.01 3.08 -15.64
N ALA A 190 16.19 3.49 -16.09
CA ALA A 190 17.39 3.74 -15.29
C ALA A 190 17.58 2.73 -14.15
N PRO A 191 17.61 1.41 -14.45
CA PRO A 191 17.96 0.42 -13.44
C PRO A 191 19.31 0.81 -12.79
N PHE A 192 19.47 0.52 -11.50
CA PHE A 192 20.65 0.91 -10.70
C PHE A 192 20.86 2.41 -10.45
N LEU A 193 20.04 3.34 -10.96
CA LEU A 193 20.19 4.75 -10.57
C LEU A 193 20.03 4.93 -9.06
N GLY A 194 21.07 5.46 -8.41
CA GLY A 194 21.17 5.56 -6.95
C GLY A 194 21.48 4.23 -6.26
N SER A 195 22.07 3.26 -6.96
CA SER A 195 22.42 1.99 -6.32
C SER A 195 23.55 2.15 -5.30
N THR A 196 23.57 1.26 -4.32
CA THR A 196 24.65 1.15 -3.32
C THR A 196 25.18 -0.27 -3.26
N VAL A 197 26.46 -0.44 -2.95
CA VAL A 197 27.02 -1.76 -2.70
C VAL A 197 26.85 -2.09 -1.22
N SER A 198 26.13 -3.19 -0.94
CA SER A 198 25.90 -3.73 0.40
C SER A 198 25.51 -2.65 1.43
N ASN A 199 26.39 -2.31 2.37
CA ASN A 199 26.22 -1.28 3.39
C ASN A 199 27.40 -0.30 3.42
N GLU A 200 28.10 -0.12 2.30
CA GLU A 200 29.21 0.84 2.17
C GLU A 200 28.75 2.28 2.37
N ILE A 201 27.50 2.55 2.04
CA ILE A 201 26.80 3.80 2.31
C ILE A 201 25.68 3.51 3.31
N ASP A 202 25.53 4.37 4.31
CA ASP A 202 24.37 4.36 5.20
C ASP A 202 23.14 4.96 4.51
N GLY A 203 21.99 4.35 4.71
CA GLY A 203 20.76 4.76 4.06
C GLY A 203 19.77 3.62 3.90
N TYR A 204 18.81 3.81 3.00
CA TYR A 204 17.76 2.83 2.74
C TYR A 204 17.09 3.01 1.39
N VAL A 205 16.43 1.96 0.93
CA VAL A 205 15.37 2.02 -0.08
C VAL A 205 14.02 2.20 0.62
N PHE A 206 13.18 3.07 0.11
CA PHE A 206 11.77 3.20 0.48
C PHE A 206 10.88 2.52 -0.56
N VAL A 207 9.96 1.66 -0.10
CA VAL A 207 8.92 1.03 -0.92
C VAL A 207 7.52 1.34 -0.35
N PRO A 208 6.50 1.54 -1.19
CA PRO A 208 5.15 1.94 -0.77
C PRO A 208 4.32 0.73 -0.33
N ASP A 209 4.90 -0.14 0.51
CA ASP A 209 4.24 -1.34 0.98
C ASP A 209 3.39 -1.08 2.25
N GLY A 210 2.08 -1.28 2.14
CA GLY A 210 1.12 -0.91 3.18
C GLY A 210 1.18 0.61 3.46
N PRO A 211 1.44 1.05 4.70
CA PRO A 211 1.64 2.46 5.00
C PRO A 211 2.99 3.00 4.45
N GLY A 212 3.90 2.11 4.07
CA GLY A 212 5.29 2.39 3.69
C GLY A 212 6.27 1.49 4.46
N ALA A 213 7.35 1.06 3.79
CA ALA A 213 8.42 0.27 4.38
C ALA A 213 9.80 0.78 3.96
N LEU A 214 10.79 0.60 4.84
CA LEU A 214 12.20 0.83 4.54
C LEU A 214 12.95 -0.49 4.45
N ILE A 215 13.92 -0.53 3.53
CA ILE A 215 14.90 -1.60 3.36
C ILE A 215 16.25 -0.93 3.59
N ARG A 216 16.74 -0.96 4.84
CA ARG A 216 18.04 -0.36 5.19
C ARG A 216 19.18 -1.14 4.53
N PHE A 217 20.18 -0.40 4.05
CA PHE A 217 21.38 -0.99 3.46
C PHE A 217 22.09 -1.86 4.48
N SER A 218 22.39 -3.10 4.09
CA SER A 218 22.92 -4.11 4.99
C SER A 218 23.90 -5.03 4.27
N LYS A 219 24.59 -5.87 5.05
CA LYS A 219 25.43 -6.92 4.50
C LYS A 219 24.59 -7.87 3.64
N PRO A 220 25.16 -8.47 2.59
CA PRO A 220 24.39 -9.34 1.70
C PRO A 220 23.79 -10.49 2.50
N ALA A 221 22.53 -10.81 2.23
CA ALA A 221 21.83 -11.93 2.83
C ALA A 221 21.10 -12.75 1.76
N HIS A 222 20.88 -14.03 2.04
CA HIS A 222 20.17 -14.91 1.14
C HIS A 222 18.66 -14.74 1.29
N TYR A 223 18.06 -13.94 0.41
CA TYR A 223 16.61 -13.86 0.25
C TYR A 223 16.17 -14.63 -0.99
N LEU A 224 14.98 -15.26 -0.92
CA LEU A 224 14.45 -16.06 -2.03
C LEU A 224 13.90 -15.19 -3.16
N ASN A 225 13.32 -14.03 -2.85
CA ASN A 225 12.67 -13.14 -3.80
C ASN A 225 13.04 -11.68 -3.51
N TRP A 226 13.08 -10.87 -4.56
CA TRP A 226 13.12 -9.40 -4.47
C TRP A 226 11.73 -8.84 -4.18
N PHE A 227 11.66 -7.56 -3.83
CA PHE A 227 10.38 -6.87 -3.73
C PHE A 227 9.86 -6.57 -5.14
N GLU A 228 8.72 -7.13 -5.52
CA GLU A 228 8.00 -6.77 -6.75
C GLU A 228 6.51 -6.76 -6.46
N LYS A 229 5.90 -5.58 -6.50
CA LYS A 229 4.46 -5.43 -6.30
C LYS A 229 3.86 -4.51 -7.34
N ARG A 230 2.67 -4.90 -7.83
CA ARG A 230 1.92 -4.14 -8.80
C ARG A 230 1.27 -2.93 -8.16
N VAL A 231 1.35 -1.81 -8.87
CA VAL A 231 0.55 -0.62 -8.58
C VAL A 231 -0.92 -0.97 -8.80
N TYR A 232 -1.76 -0.62 -7.82
CA TYR A 232 -3.19 -0.95 -7.76
C TYR A 232 -3.50 -2.46 -7.70
N GLY A 233 -2.55 -3.25 -7.19
CA GLY A 233 -2.73 -4.69 -6.97
C GLY A 233 -2.78 -5.54 -8.24
N LYS A 234 -3.17 -6.80 -8.08
CA LYS A 234 -3.24 -7.81 -9.15
C LYS A 234 -4.08 -7.34 -10.34
N ASP A 235 -3.73 -7.79 -11.53
CA ASP A 235 -4.57 -7.71 -12.71
C ASP A 235 -5.50 -8.91 -12.78
N TYR A 236 -6.63 -8.85 -12.08
CA TYR A 236 -7.59 -9.94 -11.98
C TYR A 236 -8.11 -10.44 -13.36
N GLY A 237 -7.99 -9.65 -14.42
CA GLY A 237 -8.31 -10.07 -15.78
C GLY A 237 -7.24 -10.96 -16.45
N ILE A 238 -6.04 -11.07 -15.88
CA ILE A 238 -4.88 -11.73 -16.49
C ILE A 238 -4.13 -12.61 -15.49
N ASP A 239 -3.79 -12.06 -14.32
CA ASP A 239 -3.04 -12.74 -13.27
C ASP A 239 -3.79 -13.98 -12.81
N ASN A 240 -3.04 -15.06 -12.59
CA ASN A 240 -3.61 -16.27 -12.04
C ASN A 240 -3.95 -16.06 -10.56
N LEU A 241 -5.24 -16.16 -10.23
CA LEU A 241 -5.76 -16.04 -8.87
C LEU A 241 -5.73 -17.38 -8.11
N ALA A 242 -5.48 -18.49 -8.80
CA ALA A 242 -5.29 -19.80 -8.20
C ALA A 242 -3.79 -20.09 -7.99
N SER A 243 -3.34 -20.08 -6.74
CA SER A 243 -1.97 -20.45 -6.35
C SER A 243 -1.66 -21.88 -6.82
N VAL A 244 -0.70 -22.03 -7.75
CA VAL A 244 -0.24 -23.36 -8.22
C VAL A 244 0.79 -23.97 -7.25
N ASN A 245 1.45 -23.14 -6.44
CA ASN A 245 2.54 -23.55 -5.54
C ASN A 245 2.31 -23.04 -4.11
N ASP A 246 1.19 -23.40 -3.49
CA ASP A 246 1.20 -23.44 -2.03
C ASP A 246 1.84 -24.78 -1.62
N LEU A 247 2.92 -24.72 -0.83
CA LEU A 247 3.38 -25.89 -0.10
C LEU A 247 2.19 -26.29 0.75
N ARG A 248 1.43 -27.31 0.31
CA ARG A 248 0.28 -27.91 0.99
C ARG A 248 0.70 -28.50 2.34
N SER A 249 1.17 -27.65 3.24
CA SER A 249 1.24 -27.91 4.65
C SER A 249 -0.21 -28.17 5.07
N LYS A 250 -0.43 -29.16 5.94
CA LYS A 250 -1.76 -29.62 6.37
C LYS A 250 -2.56 -28.56 7.15
N ARG A 251 -2.22 -27.28 7.05
CA ARG A 251 -2.90 -26.16 7.69
C ARG A 251 -3.44 -25.21 6.61
N PRO A 252 -4.75 -24.88 6.63
CA PRO A 252 -5.27 -23.83 5.77
C PRO A 252 -4.58 -22.50 6.13
N ASN A 253 -4.12 -21.79 5.11
CA ASN A 253 -3.45 -20.50 5.21
C ASN A 253 -4.45 -19.32 5.35
N ASP A 254 -5.73 -19.61 5.57
CA ASP A 254 -6.82 -18.64 5.80
C ASP A 254 -6.59 -17.62 6.93
N PHE A 255 -5.59 -17.84 7.80
CA PHE A 255 -5.17 -16.90 8.84
C PHE A 255 -4.12 -15.89 8.36
N LEU A 256 -3.53 -16.08 7.18
CA LEU A 256 -2.59 -15.15 6.57
C LEU A 256 -3.39 -13.95 6.06
N ARG A 257 -2.97 -12.75 6.48
CA ARG A 257 -3.54 -11.52 5.94
C ARG A 257 -3.11 -11.38 4.48
N GLU A 258 -4.03 -10.91 3.63
CA GLU A 258 -3.65 -10.47 2.28
C GLU A 258 -2.51 -9.46 2.38
N GLU A 259 -1.48 -9.66 1.56
CA GLU A 259 -0.40 -8.70 1.46
C GLU A 259 -0.95 -7.34 1.01
N PRO A 260 -0.52 -6.22 1.62
CA PRO A 260 -0.93 -4.90 1.18
C PRO A 260 -0.60 -4.67 -0.31
N SER A 261 -1.53 -4.05 -1.03
CA SER A 261 -1.30 -3.56 -2.39
C SER A 261 -0.61 -2.20 -2.38
N ILE A 262 0.12 -1.88 -3.45
CA ILE A 262 0.67 -0.54 -3.65
C ILE A 262 -0.46 0.43 -4.06
N LEU A 263 -0.86 1.30 -3.13
CA LEU A 263 -1.89 2.34 -3.35
C LEU A 263 -1.34 3.61 -4.03
N THR A 264 -0.04 3.87 -3.86
CA THR A 264 0.65 5.04 -4.39
C THR A 264 1.85 4.60 -5.23
N PRO A 265 2.00 5.07 -6.48
CA PRO A 265 2.97 4.52 -7.43
C PRO A 265 4.34 5.21 -7.29
N VAL A 266 4.94 5.08 -6.12
CA VAL A 266 6.15 5.82 -5.72
C VAL A 266 7.24 4.89 -5.20
N PHE A 267 8.48 5.36 -5.16
CA PHE A 267 9.60 4.68 -4.48
C PHE A 267 10.69 5.69 -4.13
N GLY A 268 11.67 5.30 -3.34
CA GLY A 268 12.81 6.18 -3.08
C GLY A 268 14.08 5.47 -2.63
N ILE A 269 15.18 6.21 -2.68
CA ILE A 269 16.50 5.81 -2.19
C ILE A 269 17.08 6.99 -1.40
N VAL A 270 17.65 6.72 -0.23
CA VAL A 270 18.31 7.72 0.61
C VAL A 270 19.76 7.33 0.82
N HIS A 271 20.68 8.25 0.53
CA HIS A 271 22.12 8.14 0.81
C HIS A 271 22.48 9.16 1.88
N GLY A 272 22.65 8.69 3.12
CA GLY A 272 22.76 9.56 4.29
C GLY A 272 21.42 10.23 4.57
N VAL A 273 20.77 9.86 5.67
CA VAL A 273 19.47 10.41 6.05
C VAL A 273 19.60 11.91 6.29
N LYS A 274 18.67 12.70 5.72
CA LYS A 274 18.73 14.17 5.68
C LYS A 274 19.92 14.75 4.89
N ARG A 275 20.55 13.97 4.00
CA ARG A 275 21.61 14.44 3.10
C ARG A 275 21.17 14.43 1.64
N ASN A 276 20.99 13.24 1.06
CA ASN A 276 20.68 13.10 -0.36
C ASN A 276 19.62 12.00 -0.58
N ALA A 277 18.59 12.27 -1.36
CA ALA A 277 17.60 11.26 -1.73
C ALA A 277 17.13 11.37 -3.19
N ILE A 278 16.74 10.22 -3.73
CA ILE A 278 15.98 10.10 -4.97
C ILE A 278 14.54 9.68 -4.62
N PHE A 279 13.57 10.30 -5.29
CA PHE A 279 12.16 9.98 -5.17
C PHE A 279 11.51 9.77 -6.55
N GLY A 280 11.13 8.53 -6.84
CA GLY A 280 10.51 8.14 -8.11
C GLY A 280 8.98 8.14 -8.03
N VAL A 281 8.31 8.68 -9.04
CA VAL A 281 6.85 8.69 -9.18
C VAL A 281 6.46 8.27 -10.60
N VAL A 282 5.66 7.21 -10.72
CA VAL A 282 5.08 6.82 -12.01
C VAL A 282 3.89 7.75 -12.30
N THR A 283 4.00 8.58 -13.34
CA THR A 283 2.97 9.59 -13.68
C THR A 283 2.09 9.19 -14.86
N SER A 284 2.48 8.17 -15.62
CA SER A 284 1.67 7.55 -16.68
C SER A 284 1.99 6.07 -16.79
N GLY A 285 0.97 5.24 -17.11
CA GLY A 285 1.10 3.77 -17.15
C GLY A 285 1.03 3.09 -15.78
N LYS A 286 0.51 3.79 -14.76
CA LYS A 286 0.41 3.31 -13.37
C LYS A 286 -0.32 1.97 -13.28
N GLU A 287 -1.42 1.84 -14.00
CA GLU A 287 -2.28 0.65 -14.05
C GLU A 287 -1.58 -0.60 -14.60
N TYR A 288 -0.50 -0.42 -15.36
CA TYR A 288 0.34 -1.49 -15.90
C TYR A 288 1.78 -1.37 -15.38
N SER A 289 1.97 -0.97 -14.12
CA SER A 289 3.29 -0.83 -13.53
C SER A 289 3.47 -1.63 -12.23
N SER A 290 4.72 -1.89 -11.88
CA SER A 290 5.14 -2.44 -10.59
C SER A 290 6.32 -1.67 -10.03
N ILE A 291 6.44 -1.63 -8.71
CA ILE A 291 7.65 -1.17 -8.04
C ILE A 291 8.53 -2.39 -7.76
N VAL A 292 9.79 -2.33 -8.17
CA VAL A 292 10.77 -3.40 -8.04
C VAL A 292 11.96 -2.92 -7.23
N ALA A 293 12.29 -3.61 -6.13
CA ALA A 293 13.46 -3.32 -5.31
C ALA A 293 14.26 -4.60 -5.03
N TYR A 294 15.57 -4.52 -5.27
CA TYR A 294 16.53 -5.59 -5.06
C TYR A 294 17.47 -5.21 -3.92
N PRO A 295 17.29 -5.79 -2.72
CA PRO A 295 18.31 -5.79 -1.68
C PRO A 295 19.60 -6.51 -2.10
N SER A 296 20.71 -6.12 -1.48
CA SER A 296 22.01 -6.80 -1.63
C SER A 296 21.93 -8.27 -1.24
N GLY A 297 22.48 -9.15 -2.09
CA GLY A 297 22.57 -10.59 -1.85
C GLY A 297 21.53 -11.46 -2.55
N ILE A 298 20.51 -10.86 -3.19
CA ILE A 298 19.50 -11.60 -3.96
C ILE A 298 20.05 -12.03 -5.32
N LEU A 299 20.54 -11.05 -6.07
CA LEU A 299 20.98 -11.22 -7.45
C LEU A 299 22.41 -10.71 -7.64
N SER A 300 22.76 -9.65 -6.92
CA SER A 300 24.09 -9.04 -6.90
C SER A 300 24.33 -8.42 -5.52
N LEU A 301 25.52 -7.86 -5.31
CA LEU A 301 25.83 -7.13 -4.08
C LEU A 301 25.19 -5.73 -4.00
N TYR A 302 24.46 -5.30 -5.03
CA TYR A 302 23.88 -3.96 -5.08
C TYR A 302 22.46 -3.91 -4.52
N ASN A 303 22.14 -2.81 -3.84
CA ASN A 303 20.78 -2.39 -3.56
C ASN A 303 20.30 -1.44 -4.64
N TRP A 304 19.12 -1.66 -5.23
CA TRP A 304 18.50 -0.71 -6.16
C TRP A 304 16.98 -0.85 -6.19
N VAL A 305 16.30 0.18 -6.67
CA VAL A 305 14.84 0.21 -6.87
C VAL A 305 14.48 0.99 -8.13
N SER A 306 13.42 0.57 -8.82
CA SER A 306 12.85 1.32 -9.94
C SER A 306 11.38 0.94 -10.17
N ALA A 307 10.78 1.52 -11.22
CA ALA A 307 9.48 1.15 -11.73
C ALA A 307 9.60 0.27 -12.99
N LYS A 308 8.81 -0.80 -13.03
CA LYS A 308 8.66 -1.73 -14.14
C LYS A 308 7.34 -1.49 -14.86
N PHE A 309 7.37 -1.22 -16.15
CA PHE A 309 6.21 -1.00 -17.02
C PHE A 309 5.90 -2.25 -17.84
N ILE A 310 4.70 -2.81 -17.65
CA ILE A 310 4.34 -4.16 -18.09
C ILE A 310 3.49 -4.10 -19.36
N TYR A 311 4.12 -4.34 -20.51
CA TYR A 311 3.45 -4.41 -21.81
C TYR A 311 2.80 -5.77 -22.04
N ARG A 312 3.40 -6.87 -21.57
CA ARG A 312 2.82 -8.22 -21.63
C ARG A 312 3.15 -9.02 -20.38
N GLN A 313 2.20 -9.88 -20.01
CA GLN A 313 2.27 -10.78 -18.87
C GLN A 313 2.09 -12.22 -19.34
N LYS A 314 2.42 -13.17 -18.48
CA LYS A 314 2.00 -14.55 -18.67
C LYS A 314 0.62 -14.77 -18.05
N TYR A 315 -0.21 -15.53 -18.73
CA TYR A 315 -1.49 -15.99 -18.21
C TYR A 315 -1.61 -17.50 -18.36
N LEU A 316 -2.45 -18.12 -17.53
CA LEU A 316 -2.70 -19.56 -17.59
C LEU A 316 -3.71 -19.86 -18.70
N GLN A 317 -3.29 -20.50 -19.79
CA GLN A 317 -4.18 -21.00 -20.82
C GLN A 317 -4.61 -22.44 -20.49
N PRO A 318 -5.90 -22.69 -20.21
CA PRO A 318 -6.38 -24.03 -19.88
C PRO A 318 -6.16 -24.98 -21.06
N THR A 319 -5.57 -26.14 -20.79
CA THR A 319 -5.39 -27.23 -21.77
C THR A 319 -6.33 -28.40 -21.49
N SER A 320 -7.05 -28.38 -20.37
CA SER A 320 -8.04 -29.38 -20.00
C SER A 320 -9.26 -28.75 -19.30
N ARG A 321 -10.34 -29.53 -19.19
CA ARG A 321 -11.52 -29.15 -18.38
C ARG A 321 -11.27 -29.15 -16.87
N SER A 322 -10.16 -29.74 -16.40
CA SER A 322 -9.78 -29.78 -14.97
C SER A 322 -9.04 -28.53 -14.50
N GLY A 323 -8.81 -27.55 -15.38
CA GLY A 323 -8.12 -26.29 -15.05
C GLY A 323 -6.60 -26.37 -15.08
N ALA A 324 -6.03 -27.54 -15.44
CA ALA A 324 -4.62 -27.61 -15.80
C ALA A 324 -4.39 -26.82 -17.10
N GLY A 325 -3.28 -26.09 -17.16
CA GLY A 325 -2.97 -25.21 -18.28
C GLY A 325 -1.48 -24.92 -18.39
N ILE A 326 -1.11 -24.34 -19.51
CA ILE A 326 0.25 -23.85 -19.77
C ILE A 326 0.30 -22.35 -19.57
N GLN A 327 1.42 -21.83 -19.06
CA GLN A 327 1.62 -20.39 -19.02
C GLN A 327 2.04 -19.89 -20.39
N VAL A 328 1.28 -18.95 -20.95
CA VAL A 328 1.55 -18.34 -22.25
C VAL A 328 1.59 -16.82 -22.10
N ALA A 329 2.41 -16.16 -22.91
CA ALA A 329 2.45 -14.71 -22.95
C ALA A 329 1.16 -14.14 -23.57
N GLN A 330 0.74 -12.96 -23.11
CA GLN A 330 -0.29 -12.17 -23.80
C GLN A 330 0.09 -12.01 -25.28
N LYS A 331 -0.86 -12.26 -26.18
CA LYS A 331 -0.63 -12.07 -27.62
C LYS A 331 -0.41 -10.58 -27.92
N ASP A 332 -1.38 -9.77 -27.51
CA ASP A 332 -1.37 -8.33 -27.75
C ASP A 332 -0.77 -7.58 -26.55
N MET A 333 0.00 -6.53 -26.83
CA MET A 333 0.54 -5.66 -25.78
C MET A 333 -0.54 -4.77 -25.17
N ASN A 334 -0.42 -4.50 -23.87
CA ASN A 334 -1.14 -3.43 -23.19
C ASN A 334 -0.71 -2.09 -23.78
N LYS A 335 -1.68 -1.23 -24.10
CA LYS A 335 -1.44 0.07 -24.76
C LYS A 335 -1.44 1.20 -23.75
N PHE A 336 -0.26 1.75 -23.44
CA PHE A 336 -0.11 2.90 -22.56
C PHE A 336 1.25 3.58 -22.78
N ASP A 337 1.32 4.88 -22.49
CA ASP A 337 2.60 5.60 -22.44
C ASP A 337 3.22 5.42 -21.05
N ALA A 338 4.47 4.97 -21.00
CA ALA A 338 5.22 4.84 -19.76
C ALA A 338 5.89 6.18 -19.42
N LYS A 339 5.67 6.68 -18.20
CA LYS A 339 6.32 7.91 -17.71
C LYS A 339 6.73 7.77 -16.24
N LEU A 340 8.03 7.93 -15.99
CA LEU A 340 8.62 7.97 -14.65
C LEU A 340 9.26 9.33 -14.42
N GLU A 341 8.91 9.99 -13.32
CA GLU A 341 9.57 11.20 -12.86
C GLU A 341 10.43 10.86 -11.65
N VAL A 342 11.73 11.17 -11.71
CA VAL A 342 12.70 10.94 -10.65
C VAL A 342 13.13 12.29 -10.12
N SER A 343 12.67 12.63 -8.92
CA SER A 343 12.97 13.88 -8.22
C SER A 343 14.15 13.70 -7.28
N PHE A 344 14.98 14.73 -7.14
CA PHE A 344 16.13 14.73 -6.25
C PHE A 344 15.84 15.63 -5.06
N LEU A 345 15.98 15.08 -3.85
CA LEU A 345 15.78 15.79 -2.59
C LEU A 345 17.12 15.92 -1.86
N ALA A 346 17.34 17.05 -1.18
CA ALA A 346 18.57 17.35 -0.49
C ALA A 346 18.29 17.89 0.92
N GLY A 347 19.25 17.74 1.82
CA GLY A 347 19.17 18.27 3.18
C GLY A 347 17.98 17.72 3.95
N ASN A 348 17.25 18.60 4.65
CA ASN A 348 16.20 18.19 5.59
C ASN A 348 15.01 17.42 4.97
N ASP A 349 14.87 17.46 3.66
CA ASP A 349 13.83 16.73 2.91
C ASP A 349 14.35 15.42 2.28
N ALA A 350 15.62 15.07 2.46
CA ALA A 350 16.22 13.83 1.97
C ALA A 350 15.95 12.64 2.92
N ASP A 351 14.68 12.32 3.15
CA ASP A 351 14.21 11.15 3.88
C ASP A 351 12.77 10.76 3.47
N TYR A 352 12.18 9.72 4.09
CA TYR A 352 10.85 9.24 3.71
C TYR A 352 9.74 10.26 4.05
N VAL A 353 9.97 11.11 5.07
CA VAL A 353 9.04 12.19 5.43
C VAL A 353 9.06 13.28 4.36
N GLY A 354 10.25 13.69 3.92
CA GLY A 354 10.47 14.60 2.81
C GLY A 354 9.85 14.10 1.52
N MET A 355 10.03 12.82 1.19
CA MET A 355 9.37 12.15 0.06
C MET A 355 7.83 12.25 0.15
N ALA A 356 7.26 11.96 1.33
CA ALA A 356 5.81 12.03 1.54
C ALA A 356 5.27 13.45 1.36
N LYS A 357 5.95 14.45 1.94
CA LYS A 357 5.61 15.87 1.76
C LYS A 357 5.71 16.28 0.30
N TYR A 358 6.79 15.89 -0.37
CA TYR A 358 7.03 16.20 -1.78
C TYR A 358 5.93 15.63 -2.67
N TYR A 359 5.54 14.36 -2.45
CA TYR A 359 4.45 13.72 -3.18
C TYR A 359 3.11 14.44 -2.97
N ARG A 360 2.76 14.72 -1.71
CA ARG A 360 1.55 15.44 -1.33
C ARG A 360 1.46 16.80 -2.02
N ASP A 361 2.53 17.59 -1.94
CA ASP A 361 2.49 19.00 -2.32
C ASP A 361 2.74 19.22 -3.83
N ASN A 362 3.42 18.29 -4.53
CA ASN A 362 3.71 18.40 -5.97
C ASN A 362 2.84 17.53 -6.90
N TYR A 363 2.39 16.35 -6.45
CA TYR A 363 1.65 15.41 -7.31
C TYR A 363 0.18 15.32 -6.93
N LEU A 364 -0.16 15.51 -5.65
CA LEU A 364 -1.51 15.32 -5.15
C LEU A 364 -2.28 16.61 -4.85
N LYS A 365 -1.71 17.79 -5.11
CA LYS A 365 -2.35 19.08 -4.80
C LYS A 365 -3.77 19.24 -5.38
N ASN A 366 -4.01 18.69 -6.57
CA ASN A 366 -5.32 18.72 -7.25
C ASN A 366 -6.23 17.53 -6.91
N ILE A 367 -5.72 16.56 -6.15
CA ILE A 367 -6.45 15.38 -5.66
C ILE A 367 -6.88 15.64 -4.21
N LEU A 368 -5.95 16.05 -3.36
CA LEU A 368 -6.16 16.36 -1.94
C LEU A 368 -6.66 17.80 -1.74
N VAL A 369 -7.80 18.12 -2.37
CA VAL A 369 -8.38 19.47 -2.37
C VAL A 369 -9.22 19.77 -1.14
N LYS A 370 -9.76 18.73 -0.49
CA LYS A 370 -10.58 18.87 0.71
C LYS A 370 -9.70 19.16 1.93
N LYS A 371 -10.22 19.98 2.84
CA LYS A 371 -9.59 20.28 4.13
C LYS A 371 -10.48 19.80 5.25
N ILE A 372 -9.89 19.13 6.22
CA ILE A 372 -10.60 18.71 7.43
C ILE A 372 -10.78 19.94 8.33
N VAL A 373 -12.01 20.20 8.76
CA VAL A 373 -12.36 21.29 9.67
C VAL A 373 -12.85 20.73 11.00
N GLY A 374 -12.47 21.39 12.10
CA GLY A 374 -12.91 21.07 13.45
C GLY A 374 -12.02 20.08 14.21
N SER A 375 -12.10 20.13 15.54
CA SER A 375 -11.31 19.31 16.47
C SER A 375 -12.02 18.02 16.90
N ASN A 376 -13.30 17.84 16.56
CA ASN A 376 -14.08 16.68 16.99
C ASN A 376 -13.67 15.42 16.21
N VAL A 377 -12.88 14.56 16.86
CA VAL A 377 -12.33 13.33 16.28
C VAL A 377 -13.45 12.31 16.03
N PRO A 378 -13.62 11.80 14.80
CA PRO A 378 -14.61 10.77 14.49
C PRO A 378 -14.15 9.37 14.91
N VAL A 379 -15.12 8.47 15.09
CA VAL A 379 -14.93 7.01 15.16
C VAL A 379 -15.87 6.33 14.18
N ALA A 380 -15.38 5.31 13.49
CA ALA A 380 -16.17 4.47 12.61
C ALA A 380 -16.77 3.28 13.38
N ILE A 381 -18.08 3.12 13.30
CA ILE A 381 -18.83 2.00 13.87
C ILE A 381 -19.51 1.26 12.71
N SER A 382 -18.85 0.21 12.23
CA SER A 382 -19.40 -0.67 11.21
C SER A 382 -20.32 -1.71 11.84
N LEU A 383 -21.58 -1.76 11.42
CA LEU A 383 -22.60 -2.66 11.94
C LEU A 383 -23.03 -3.64 10.87
N ILE A 384 -22.97 -4.93 11.17
CA ILE A 384 -23.53 -5.97 10.32
C ILE A 384 -25.03 -6.07 10.60
N ALA A 385 -25.84 -5.67 9.63
CA ALA A 385 -27.29 -5.67 9.74
C ALA A 385 -27.88 -7.06 9.46
N SER A 386 -27.52 -7.70 8.34
CA SER A 386 -27.99 -9.05 8.01
C SER A 386 -27.05 -9.82 7.09
N ASP A 387 -27.21 -11.14 7.07
CA ASP A 387 -26.58 -12.01 6.07
C ASP A 387 -27.40 -13.29 5.85
N ILE A 388 -27.03 -14.07 4.83
CA ILE A 388 -27.60 -15.40 4.60
C ILE A 388 -27.08 -16.41 5.61
N GLU A 389 -27.97 -17.31 6.03
CA GLU A 389 -27.72 -18.37 7.00
C GLU A 389 -28.08 -19.73 6.38
N LYS A 390 -27.14 -20.68 6.42
CA LYS A 390 -27.30 -22.02 5.86
C LYS A 390 -28.34 -22.81 6.63
N ARG A 391 -29.26 -23.44 5.90
CA ARG A 391 -30.29 -24.34 6.44
C ARG A 391 -30.07 -25.76 5.90
N VAL A 392 -30.83 -26.73 6.41
CA VAL A 392 -30.75 -28.13 5.92
C VAL A 392 -31.05 -28.19 4.42
N ILE A 393 -32.02 -27.39 3.98
CA ILE A 393 -32.34 -27.17 2.58
C ILE A 393 -32.26 -25.66 2.34
N GLY A 394 -31.41 -25.25 1.40
CA GLY A 394 -31.25 -23.84 1.01
C GLY A 394 -30.64 -22.94 2.10
N TYR A 395 -31.08 -21.69 2.11
CA TYR A 395 -30.65 -20.66 3.05
C TYR A 395 -31.80 -19.67 3.28
N ARG A 396 -31.70 -18.88 4.34
CA ARG A 396 -32.59 -17.75 4.62
C ARG A 396 -31.77 -16.52 4.99
N THR A 397 -32.35 -15.33 4.86
CA THR A 397 -31.74 -14.14 5.47
C THR A 397 -31.93 -14.19 6.99
N MET A 398 -30.87 -13.90 7.73
CA MET A 398 -30.87 -13.76 9.17
C MET A 398 -30.61 -12.29 9.52
N PRO A 399 -31.53 -11.61 10.24
CA PRO A 399 -31.23 -10.32 10.83
C PRO A 399 -30.20 -10.51 11.96
N ILE A 400 -29.13 -9.73 11.91
CA ILE A 400 -28.00 -9.73 12.85
C ILE A 400 -28.06 -8.48 13.74
N THR A 401 -28.41 -7.32 13.18
CA THR A 401 -28.62 -6.04 13.88
C THR A 401 -29.74 -5.26 13.18
N THR A 402 -30.91 -5.12 13.81
CA THR A 402 -32.07 -4.40 13.24
C THR A 402 -31.90 -2.88 13.31
N PHE A 403 -32.67 -2.09 12.54
CA PHE A 403 -32.54 -0.62 12.57
C PHE A 403 -32.78 -0.01 13.95
N LYS A 404 -33.77 -0.53 14.71
CA LYS A 404 -34.01 -0.11 16.10
C LYS A 404 -32.83 -0.44 17.04
N GLN A 405 -32.13 -1.55 16.79
CA GLN A 405 -30.92 -1.90 17.55
C GLN A 405 -29.75 -0.98 17.19
N ILE A 406 -29.60 -0.63 15.91
CA ILE A 406 -28.60 0.35 15.45
C ILE A 406 -28.83 1.70 16.13
N GLU A 407 -30.07 2.20 16.14
CA GLU A 407 -30.46 3.43 16.84
C GLU A 407 -30.10 3.40 18.33
N LYS A 408 -30.36 2.26 18.99
CA LYS A 408 -30.02 2.07 20.40
C LYS A 408 -28.51 2.08 20.64
N ILE A 409 -27.74 1.36 19.83
CA ILE A 409 -26.27 1.35 19.90
C ILE A 409 -25.72 2.78 19.77
N VAL A 410 -26.19 3.52 18.76
CA VAL A 410 -25.75 4.89 18.50
C VAL A 410 -26.12 5.81 19.66
N SER A 411 -27.33 5.71 20.19
CA SER A 411 -27.78 6.49 21.34
C SER A 411 -26.94 6.22 22.59
N GLU A 412 -26.64 4.95 22.89
CA GLU A 412 -25.80 4.57 24.04
C GLU A 412 -24.36 5.06 23.90
N LEU A 413 -23.75 4.94 22.71
CA LEU A 413 -22.41 5.44 22.45
C LEU A 413 -22.34 6.98 22.54
N LYS A 414 -23.35 7.69 22.02
CA LYS A 414 -23.50 9.15 22.19
C LYS A 414 -23.58 9.53 23.67
N ASN A 415 -24.44 8.85 24.43
CA ASN A 415 -24.62 9.08 25.87
C ASN A 415 -23.35 8.76 26.68
N SER A 416 -22.49 7.89 26.16
CA SER A 416 -21.18 7.58 26.73
C SER A 416 -20.10 8.63 26.40
N GLY A 417 -20.46 9.72 25.71
CA GLY A 417 -19.58 10.86 25.43
C GLY A 417 -18.92 10.83 24.05
N ILE A 418 -19.33 9.94 23.13
CA ILE A 418 -18.80 9.92 21.77
C ILE A 418 -19.46 11.02 20.93
N GLY A 419 -18.67 12.04 20.55
CA GLY A 419 -19.16 13.28 19.95
C GLY A 419 -19.37 13.24 18.44
N ASN A 420 -18.70 12.34 17.72
CA ASN A 420 -18.71 12.24 16.26
C ASN A 420 -18.66 10.77 15.82
N LEU A 421 -19.82 10.23 15.46
CA LEU A 421 -19.97 8.84 15.04
C LEU A 421 -20.14 8.76 13.52
N LYS A 422 -19.33 7.90 12.87
CA LYS A 422 -19.55 7.46 11.48
C LYS A 422 -20.11 6.06 11.53
N VAL A 423 -21.42 5.91 11.35
CA VAL A 423 -22.14 4.65 11.46
C VAL A 423 -22.20 4.02 10.08
N ILE A 424 -21.51 2.90 9.86
CA ILE A 424 -21.47 2.22 8.56
C ILE A 424 -22.35 0.97 8.64
N ILE A 425 -23.46 0.94 7.90
CA ILE A 425 -24.39 -0.20 7.91
C ILE A 425 -24.07 -1.11 6.73
N ASN A 426 -23.68 -2.35 7.04
CA ASN A 426 -23.40 -3.40 6.05
C ASN A 426 -24.51 -4.45 6.03
N GLY A 427 -24.85 -5.00 4.87
CA GLY A 427 -25.89 -6.01 4.73
C GLY A 427 -27.30 -5.47 5.01
N TRP A 428 -27.56 -4.21 4.65
CA TRP A 428 -28.89 -3.59 4.73
C TRP A 428 -29.82 -4.05 3.61
N GLN A 429 -29.25 -4.59 2.52
CA GLN A 429 -29.97 -5.04 1.34
C GLN A 429 -30.68 -6.37 1.59
N LYS A 430 -31.76 -6.64 0.85
CA LYS A 430 -32.45 -7.94 0.84
C LYS A 430 -31.48 -9.08 0.55
N GLY A 431 -31.37 -10.04 1.46
CA GLY A 431 -30.38 -11.12 1.38
C GLY A 431 -29.03 -10.81 2.04
N GLY A 432 -28.88 -9.65 2.69
CA GLY A 432 -27.69 -9.26 3.44
C GLY A 432 -26.40 -9.22 2.61
N ILE A 433 -25.25 -9.32 3.29
CA ILE A 433 -23.92 -9.10 2.69
C ILE A 433 -23.63 -10.04 1.52
N HIS A 434 -23.94 -11.33 1.66
CA HIS A 434 -23.52 -12.35 0.69
C HIS A 434 -24.66 -12.86 -0.21
N GLY A 435 -25.90 -12.43 0.03
CA GLY A 435 -27.08 -12.89 -0.72
C GLY A 435 -27.79 -11.82 -1.54
N ASN A 436 -27.45 -10.53 -1.39
CA ASN A 436 -28.15 -9.47 -2.10
C ASN A 436 -27.88 -9.45 -3.61
N LYS A 437 -28.90 -9.11 -4.39
CA LYS A 437 -28.72 -8.91 -5.84
C LYS A 437 -28.11 -7.54 -6.10
N ILE A 438 -26.83 -7.49 -6.47
CA ILE A 438 -26.09 -6.21 -6.64
C ILE A 438 -26.71 -5.29 -7.70
N SER A 439 -27.40 -5.86 -8.70
CA SER A 439 -28.10 -5.15 -9.76
C SER A 439 -29.45 -4.57 -9.35
N LYS A 440 -29.90 -4.82 -8.11
CA LYS A 440 -31.20 -4.36 -7.59
C LYS A 440 -31.02 -3.52 -6.34
N LEU A 441 -31.80 -2.46 -6.26
CA LEU A 441 -32.03 -1.73 -5.02
C LEU A 441 -33.19 -2.41 -4.27
N SER A 442 -32.87 -3.11 -3.19
CA SER A 442 -33.86 -3.81 -2.37
C SER A 442 -33.42 -3.83 -0.91
N PHE A 443 -34.35 -3.54 0.00
CA PHE A 443 -34.12 -3.51 1.44
C PHE A 443 -34.53 -4.85 2.08
N GLU A 444 -33.85 -5.25 3.16
CA GLU A 444 -34.19 -6.45 3.90
C GLU A 444 -35.32 -6.17 4.91
N ASP A 445 -36.51 -6.69 4.62
CA ASP A 445 -37.74 -6.45 5.40
C ASP A 445 -37.59 -6.88 6.88
N SER A 446 -36.75 -7.88 7.16
CA SER A 446 -36.51 -8.35 8.52
C SER A 446 -35.68 -7.40 9.41
N LEU A 447 -35.12 -6.32 8.84
CA LEU A 447 -34.39 -5.29 9.59
C LEU A 447 -35.28 -4.20 10.18
N GLY A 448 -36.49 -4.03 9.65
CA GLY A 448 -37.42 -2.96 9.99
C GLY A 448 -37.89 -2.17 8.76
N ASP A 449 -38.64 -1.09 9.01
CA ASP A 449 -39.15 -0.22 7.94
C ASP A 449 -38.02 0.64 7.35
N ILE A 450 -38.05 0.86 6.04
CA ILE A 450 -37.13 1.77 5.36
C ILE A 450 -37.35 3.23 5.77
N ASP A 451 -38.59 3.61 6.08
CA ASP A 451 -38.89 4.97 6.52
C ASP A 451 -38.24 5.26 7.89
N ASP A 452 -38.14 4.26 8.77
CA ASP A 452 -37.40 4.36 10.03
C ASP A 452 -35.90 4.65 9.75
N LEU A 453 -35.28 3.89 8.84
CA LEU A 453 -33.88 4.13 8.44
C LEU A 453 -33.69 5.52 7.82
N ILE A 454 -34.58 5.96 6.94
CA ILE A 454 -34.52 7.30 6.33
C ILE A 454 -34.62 8.38 7.40
N ASN A 455 -35.53 8.22 8.36
CA ASN A 455 -35.67 9.16 9.48
C ASN A 455 -34.42 9.16 10.37
N PHE A 456 -33.85 7.99 10.65
CA PHE A 456 -32.61 7.84 11.41
C PHE A 456 -31.43 8.56 10.73
N VAL A 457 -31.29 8.40 9.41
CA VAL A 457 -30.28 9.10 8.59
C VAL A 457 -30.49 10.61 8.64
N LYS A 458 -31.72 11.09 8.40
CA LYS A 458 -32.06 12.53 8.39
C LYS A 458 -31.78 13.21 9.74
N ASN A 459 -32.00 12.50 10.85
CA ASN A 459 -31.77 13.03 12.19
C ASN A 459 -30.29 13.02 12.60
N GLY A 460 -29.44 12.26 11.91
CA GLY A 460 -28.04 12.08 12.30
C GLY A 460 -27.25 13.35 12.44
N LYS A 461 -27.23 14.20 11.40
CA LYS A 461 -26.42 15.41 11.38
C LYS A 461 -26.74 16.36 12.54
N LYS A 462 -28.03 16.49 12.91
CA LYS A 462 -28.48 17.30 14.05
C LYS A 462 -28.04 16.71 15.40
N ASN A 463 -27.90 15.38 15.47
CA ASN A 463 -27.57 14.63 16.67
C ASN A 463 -26.08 14.23 16.74
N GLY A 464 -25.24 14.73 15.84
CA GLY A 464 -23.79 14.50 15.83
C GLY A 464 -23.37 13.06 15.48
N TYR A 465 -24.08 12.42 14.54
CA TYR A 465 -23.66 11.18 13.89
C TYR A 465 -24.00 11.20 12.40
N ASP A 466 -23.23 10.50 11.58
CA ASP A 466 -23.50 10.33 10.15
C ASP A 466 -23.68 8.85 9.85
N VAL A 467 -24.71 8.51 9.07
CA VAL A 467 -25.03 7.12 8.71
C VAL A 467 -24.66 6.88 7.25
N TYR A 468 -23.86 5.86 6.99
CA TYR A 468 -23.39 5.46 5.67
C TYR A 468 -23.95 4.07 5.35
N LEU A 469 -24.56 3.92 4.18
CA LEU A 469 -24.90 2.58 3.67
C LEU A 469 -23.70 2.04 2.89
N LEU A 470 -23.16 0.90 3.36
CA LEU A 470 -22.06 0.21 2.69
C LEU A 470 -22.60 -0.65 1.54
N ASP A 471 -21.97 -0.56 0.39
CA ASP A 471 -22.26 -1.40 -0.77
C ASP A 471 -20.98 -2.06 -1.29
N ASN A 472 -21.12 -3.27 -1.84
CA ASN A 472 -20.06 -3.95 -2.59
C ASN A 472 -20.65 -4.53 -3.86
N VAL A 473 -20.17 -4.04 -4.99
CA VAL A 473 -20.57 -4.50 -6.34
C VAL A 473 -19.42 -5.21 -7.06
N THR A 474 -18.26 -5.35 -6.41
CA THR A 474 -17.00 -5.75 -7.05
C THR A 474 -16.70 -7.24 -6.82
N LYS A 475 -16.27 -7.64 -5.61
CA LYS A 475 -16.13 -9.07 -5.25
C LYS A 475 -17.44 -9.53 -4.61
N VAL A 476 -18.03 -10.54 -5.20
CA VAL A 476 -19.39 -11.00 -4.88
C VAL A 476 -19.48 -12.53 -4.88
N THR A 477 -20.57 -13.07 -4.38
CA THR A 477 -20.84 -14.51 -4.39
C THR A 477 -21.68 -14.91 -5.61
N GLU A 478 -21.69 -16.21 -5.92
CA GLU A 478 -22.61 -16.80 -6.90
C GLU A 478 -24.10 -16.57 -6.58
N LYS A 479 -24.45 -16.17 -5.35
CA LYS A 479 -25.82 -15.86 -4.96
C LYS A 479 -26.21 -14.44 -5.32
N GLN A 480 -25.25 -13.54 -5.55
CA GLN A 480 -25.51 -12.13 -5.79
C GLN A 480 -25.66 -11.78 -7.27
N ILE A 481 -25.04 -12.57 -8.16
CA ILE A 481 -24.99 -12.31 -9.61
C ILE A 481 -25.37 -13.53 -10.45
N ASN A 482 -25.71 -13.29 -11.71
CA ASN A 482 -25.80 -14.29 -12.76
C ASN A 482 -24.42 -14.51 -13.39
N LEU A 483 -23.77 -15.63 -13.07
CA LEU A 483 -22.43 -15.98 -13.57
C LEU A 483 -22.32 -16.11 -15.11
N LYS A 484 -23.42 -16.12 -15.86
CA LYS A 484 -23.37 -16.13 -17.33
C LYS A 484 -23.40 -14.72 -17.95
N LYS A 485 -23.82 -13.71 -17.18
CA LYS A 485 -24.14 -12.37 -17.71
C LYS A 485 -23.43 -11.24 -16.98
N GLU A 486 -23.24 -11.37 -15.67
CA GLU A 486 -22.80 -10.28 -14.80
C GLU A 486 -21.35 -10.45 -14.30
N VAL A 487 -20.75 -11.63 -14.45
CA VAL A 487 -19.37 -11.89 -14.01
C VAL A 487 -18.36 -11.38 -15.04
N GLY A 488 -17.20 -10.93 -14.56
CA GLY A 488 -16.07 -10.55 -15.40
C GLY A 488 -15.40 -11.77 -16.03
N ILE A 489 -14.90 -11.62 -17.25
CA ILE A 489 -14.17 -12.66 -17.99
C ILE A 489 -12.69 -12.31 -18.09
N ASN A 490 -11.81 -13.26 -17.80
CA ASN A 490 -10.36 -13.11 -17.92
C ASN A 490 -9.86 -13.41 -19.35
N LEU A 491 -8.58 -13.16 -19.60
CA LEU A 491 -7.95 -13.39 -20.90
C LEU A 491 -8.08 -14.84 -21.39
N SER A 492 -8.08 -15.80 -20.45
CA SER A 492 -8.29 -17.23 -20.70
C SER A 492 -9.74 -17.61 -21.02
N GLN A 493 -10.64 -16.65 -21.21
CA GLN A 493 -12.08 -16.85 -21.44
C GLN A 493 -12.78 -17.61 -20.31
N SER A 494 -12.29 -17.46 -19.08
CA SER A 494 -12.87 -18.01 -17.87
C SER A 494 -13.42 -16.89 -16.98
N VAL A 495 -14.38 -17.23 -16.12
CA VAL A 495 -14.88 -16.29 -15.12
C VAL A 495 -13.75 -15.89 -14.17
N ILE A 496 -13.71 -14.62 -13.76
CA ILE A 496 -12.76 -14.13 -12.75
C ILE A 496 -13.28 -14.53 -11.36
N TYR A 497 -12.51 -15.32 -10.62
CA TYR A 497 -12.85 -15.77 -9.27
C TYR A 497 -11.62 -15.89 -8.38
N GLU A 498 -11.84 -15.86 -7.07
CA GLU A 498 -10.84 -16.11 -6.04
C GLU A 498 -11.40 -17.12 -5.05
N ASP A 499 -10.57 -18.12 -4.70
CA ASP A 499 -10.89 -19.14 -3.72
C ASP A 499 -10.17 -18.83 -2.40
N ARG A 500 -10.87 -19.08 -1.29
CA ARG A 500 -10.24 -19.21 0.03
C ARG A 500 -9.53 -20.55 0.14
N ASP A 501 -8.46 -20.61 0.94
CA ASP A 501 -7.70 -21.85 1.12
C ASP A 501 -8.54 -22.91 1.83
N ASN A 502 -9.34 -22.50 2.83
CA ASN A 502 -10.31 -23.36 3.47
C ASN A 502 -11.58 -23.55 2.61
N ARG A 503 -11.55 -24.59 1.78
CA ARG A 503 -12.67 -24.99 0.91
C ARG A 503 -13.86 -25.60 1.66
N GLU A 504 -13.76 -25.84 2.96
CA GLU A 504 -14.89 -26.33 3.78
C GLU A 504 -15.87 -25.20 4.15
N LEU A 505 -15.45 -23.95 4.01
CA LEU A 505 -16.27 -22.79 4.32
C LEU A 505 -17.45 -22.66 3.36
N TRP A 506 -18.60 -22.25 3.90
CA TRP A 506 -19.74 -21.91 3.07
C TRP A 506 -19.44 -20.61 2.33
N ILE A 507 -19.43 -20.67 1.00
CA ILE A 507 -18.99 -19.58 0.11
C ILE A 507 -17.48 -19.34 0.22
N TYR A 508 -16.69 -20.40 0.05
CA TYR A 508 -15.23 -20.29 -0.09
C TYR A 508 -14.80 -19.59 -1.40
N ARG A 509 -15.65 -19.53 -2.42
CA ARG A 509 -15.37 -18.92 -3.72
C ARG A 509 -16.10 -17.60 -3.90
N SER A 510 -15.35 -16.57 -4.23
CA SER A 510 -15.86 -15.25 -4.65
C SER A 510 -15.60 -15.02 -6.14
N TYR A 511 -16.42 -14.19 -6.76
CA TYR A 511 -16.37 -13.82 -8.16
C TYR A 511 -16.22 -12.32 -8.31
N TYR A 512 -15.62 -11.87 -9.40
CA TYR A 512 -15.51 -10.45 -9.71
C TYR A 512 -16.58 -10.08 -10.75
N THR A 513 -17.42 -9.11 -10.42
CA THR A 513 -18.43 -8.58 -11.35
C THR A 513 -17.75 -7.92 -12.55
N ASN A 514 -18.35 -8.00 -13.74
CA ASN A 514 -17.91 -7.21 -14.89
C ASN A 514 -17.85 -5.72 -14.48
N ILE A 515 -16.70 -5.08 -14.67
CA ILE A 515 -16.44 -3.73 -14.12
C ILE A 515 -17.37 -2.65 -14.71
N VAL A 516 -17.84 -2.83 -15.94
CA VAL A 516 -18.82 -1.94 -16.57
C VAL A 516 -20.16 -2.02 -15.85
N LEU A 517 -20.64 -3.24 -15.61
CA LEU A 517 -21.88 -3.48 -14.88
C LEU A 517 -21.76 -3.05 -13.41
N ALA A 518 -20.65 -3.33 -12.74
CA ALA A 518 -20.40 -2.87 -11.38
C ALA A 518 -20.53 -1.34 -11.27
N SER A 519 -19.90 -0.61 -12.20
CA SER A 519 -19.96 0.86 -12.29
C SER A 519 -21.38 1.38 -12.55
N GLN A 520 -22.12 0.71 -13.43
CA GLN A 520 -23.52 1.01 -13.67
C GLN A 520 -24.37 0.81 -12.42
N TYR A 521 -24.29 -0.36 -11.78
CA TYR A 521 -25.12 -0.72 -10.63
C TYR A 521 -24.88 0.18 -9.44
N VAL A 522 -23.63 0.52 -9.12
CA VAL A 522 -23.33 1.43 -8.02
C VAL A 522 -23.88 2.83 -8.31
N SER A 523 -23.66 3.36 -9.52
CA SER A 523 -24.15 4.69 -9.90
C SER A 523 -25.69 4.80 -9.83
N GLU A 524 -26.39 3.79 -10.36
CA GLU A 524 -27.86 3.76 -10.33
C GLU A 524 -28.41 3.62 -8.90
N LYS A 525 -27.85 2.71 -8.09
CA LYS A 525 -28.30 2.49 -6.71
C LYS A 525 -28.10 3.75 -5.86
N LEU A 526 -26.91 4.33 -5.90
CA LEU A 526 -26.62 5.51 -5.09
C LEU A 526 -27.44 6.73 -5.52
N THR A 527 -27.66 6.92 -6.83
CA THR A 527 -28.55 7.99 -7.32
C THR A 527 -29.98 7.82 -6.77
N LYS A 528 -30.56 6.62 -6.87
CA LYS A 528 -31.92 6.33 -6.36
C LYS A 528 -32.03 6.46 -4.84
N LEU A 529 -30.97 6.14 -4.10
CA LEU A 529 -30.91 6.31 -2.65
C LEU A 529 -30.81 7.79 -2.27
N SER A 530 -30.00 8.58 -2.98
CA SER A 530 -29.93 10.04 -2.80
C SER A 530 -31.29 10.70 -3.02
N GLU A 531 -32.04 10.29 -4.04
CA GLU A 531 -33.41 10.77 -4.30
C GLU A 531 -34.40 10.45 -3.16
N LYS A 532 -34.13 9.40 -2.37
CA LYS A 532 -34.90 9.01 -1.17
C LYS A 532 -34.42 9.71 0.10
N GLY A 533 -33.40 10.58 0.01
CA GLY A 533 -32.86 11.33 1.14
C GLY A 533 -31.74 10.61 1.92
N ILE A 534 -31.17 9.54 1.36
CA ILE A 534 -29.97 8.89 1.89
C ILE A 534 -28.81 9.29 0.99
N SER A 535 -27.93 10.18 1.44
CA SER A 535 -26.88 10.80 0.63
C SER A 535 -25.45 10.47 1.07
N ASN A 536 -25.28 9.65 2.11
CA ASN A 536 -24.01 9.22 2.65
C ASN A 536 -23.78 7.74 2.35
N PHE A 537 -22.66 7.41 1.70
CA PHE A 537 -22.38 6.05 1.24
C PHE A 537 -20.95 5.63 1.52
N ALA A 538 -20.77 4.32 1.71
CA ALA A 538 -19.47 3.71 1.70
C ALA A 538 -19.42 2.64 0.60
N LEU A 539 -18.30 2.51 -0.11
CA LEU A 539 -18.10 1.43 -1.07
C LEU A 539 -16.88 0.59 -0.68
N ASN A 540 -17.08 -0.72 -0.59
CA ASN A 540 -15.99 -1.65 -0.44
C ASN A 540 -15.46 -2.07 -1.82
N GLU A 541 -14.15 -2.25 -1.92
CA GLU A 541 -13.40 -2.79 -3.09
C GLU A 541 -13.49 -2.05 -4.43
N TYR A 542 -14.55 -1.30 -4.72
CA TYR A 542 -14.72 -0.59 -6.00
C TYR A 542 -13.61 0.43 -6.27
N GLY A 543 -13.09 1.07 -5.22
CA GLY A 543 -11.97 2.00 -5.32
C GLY A 543 -10.57 1.36 -5.19
N SER A 544 -10.48 0.09 -4.83
CA SER A 544 -9.20 -0.57 -4.51
C SER A 544 -8.85 -1.71 -5.47
N LYS A 545 -9.85 -2.38 -6.06
CA LYS A 545 -9.67 -3.46 -7.04
C LYS A 545 -9.89 -2.93 -8.45
N LEU A 546 -8.82 -2.85 -9.23
CA LEU A 546 -8.86 -2.46 -10.64
C LEU A 546 -8.67 -3.70 -11.51
N TYR A 547 -9.48 -3.89 -12.56
CA TYR A 547 -9.35 -4.99 -13.52
C TYR A 547 -10.19 -4.71 -14.78
N GLY A 548 -9.82 -5.36 -15.89
CA GLY A 548 -10.60 -5.35 -17.14
C GLY A 548 -11.57 -6.53 -17.25
N ASP A 549 -12.43 -6.48 -18.28
CA ASP A 549 -13.17 -7.63 -18.79
C ASP A 549 -12.63 -7.98 -20.17
N LEU A 550 -12.05 -9.17 -20.32
CA LEU A 550 -11.31 -9.57 -21.52
C LEU A 550 -12.07 -10.64 -22.33
N LYS A 551 -13.40 -10.54 -22.34
CA LYS A 551 -14.23 -11.37 -23.23
C LYS A 551 -13.89 -11.09 -24.68
N TYR A 552 -13.60 -12.16 -25.43
CA TYR A 552 -13.19 -12.07 -26.83
C TYR A 552 -14.19 -11.27 -27.69
N GLY A 553 -13.68 -10.28 -28.44
CA GLY A 553 -14.44 -9.40 -29.32
C GLY A 553 -15.19 -8.26 -28.61
N HIS A 554 -15.11 -8.20 -27.28
CA HIS A 554 -15.73 -7.17 -26.44
C HIS A 554 -14.80 -6.75 -25.29
N GLU A 555 -13.50 -6.73 -25.56
CA GLU A 555 -12.48 -6.46 -24.55
C GLU A 555 -12.62 -5.04 -23.99
N PHE A 556 -12.57 -4.95 -22.66
CA PHE A 556 -12.57 -3.73 -21.89
C PHE A 556 -11.34 -3.74 -20.98
N PHE A 557 -10.29 -3.05 -21.40
CA PHE A 557 -8.97 -3.15 -20.78
C PHE A 557 -8.91 -2.46 -19.41
N ARG A 558 -7.90 -2.82 -18.60
CA ARG A 558 -7.67 -2.25 -17.27
C ARG A 558 -7.49 -0.72 -17.29
N SER A 559 -6.90 -0.17 -18.36
CA SER A 559 -6.77 1.28 -18.55
C SER A 559 -8.10 1.98 -18.85
N ASP A 560 -9.02 1.32 -19.54
CA ASP A 560 -10.39 1.83 -19.75
C ASP A 560 -11.23 1.72 -18.48
N ALA A 561 -11.03 0.65 -17.70
CA ALA A 561 -11.61 0.49 -16.38
C ALA A 561 -11.20 1.59 -15.41
N LEU A 562 -9.92 2.00 -15.40
CA LEU A 562 -9.45 3.12 -14.57
C LEU A 562 -10.25 4.40 -14.86
N LYS A 563 -10.36 4.76 -16.15
CA LYS A 563 -11.12 5.94 -16.60
C LYS A 563 -12.61 5.83 -16.29
N LEU A 564 -13.16 4.61 -16.30
CA LEU A 564 -14.57 4.37 -15.98
C LEU A 564 -14.82 4.57 -14.48
N VAL A 565 -13.95 4.02 -13.62
CA VAL A 565 -14.05 4.17 -12.16
C VAL A 565 -13.93 5.65 -11.76
N GLU A 566 -12.96 6.38 -12.30
CA GLU A 566 -12.82 7.84 -12.05
C GLU A 566 -14.10 8.61 -12.43
N ARG A 567 -14.63 8.40 -13.64
CA ARG A 567 -15.86 9.05 -14.10
C ARG A 567 -17.07 8.66 -13.24
N THR A 568 -17.13 7.42 -12.78
CA THR A 568 -18.24 6.93 -11.97
C THR A 568 -18.21 7.56 -10.58
N LEU A 569 -17.05 7.60 -9.93
CA LEU A 569 -16.87 8.26 -8.63
C LEU A 569 -17.03 9.78 -8.72
N GLU A 570 -16.62 10.41 -9.81
CA GLU A 570 -16.90 11.82 -10.05
C GLU A 570 -18.40 12.10 -10.10
N ASN A 571 -19.17 11.27 -10.82
CA ASN A 571 -20.61 11.42 -10.92
C ASN A 571 -21.32 11.16 -9.59
N ILE A 572 -20.87 10.14 -8.84
CA ILE A 572 -21.40 9.82 -7.51
C ILE A 572 -21.11 10.96 -6.53
N SER A 573 -19.86 11.43 -6.46
CA SER A 573 -19.47 12.50 -5.52
C SER A 573 -20.20 13.83 -5.76
N LYS A 574 -20.68 14.09 -6.98
CA LYS A 574 -21.55 15.26 -7.29
C LYS A 574 -22.99 15.11 -6.81
N LYS A 575 -23.46 13.90 -6.51
CA LYS A 575 -24.85 13.56 -6.16
C LYS A 575 -25.01 13.04 -4.73
N THR A 576 -23.93 13.02 -3.96
CA THR A 576 -23.86 12.46 -2.61
C THR A 576 -23.24 13.49 -1.69
N ASP A 577 -23.63 13.48 -0.42
CA ASP A 577 -23.11 14.44 0.57
C ASP A 577 -21.76 13.97 1.11
N SER A 578 -21.58 12.65 1.23
CA SER A 578 -20.34 12.07 1.73
C SER A 578 -20.11 10.67 1.17
N LEU A 579 -18.89 10.42 0.67
CA LEU A 579 -18.48 9.13 0.12
C LEU A 579 -17.23 8.59 0.81
N TYR A 580 -17.32 7.39 1.38
CA TYR A 580 -16.19 6.68 1.97
C TYR A 580 -15.80 5.49 1.07
N LEU A 581 -14.51 5.22 0.93
CA LEU A 581 -14.02 4.03 0.25
C LEU A 581 -13.08 3.24 1.17
N SER A 582 -13.13 1.91 1.10
CA SER A 582 -12.17 1.06 1.81
C SER A 582 -10.86 0.92 1.04
N ASN A 583 -9.74 1.24 1.70
CA ASN A 583 -8.37 1.11 1.22
C ASN A 583 -8.15 1.50 -0.27
N PRO A 584 -8.60 2.70 -0.70
CA PRO A 584 -8.73 2.98 -2.12
C PRO A 584 -7.42 3.46 -2.76
N ASN A 585 -7.27 3.23 -4.06
CA ASN A 585 -6.11 3.68 -4.85
C ASN A 585 -6.07 5.21 -5.00
N ASP A 586 -4.87 5.80 -5.15
CA ASP A 586 -4.62 7.26 -5.17
C ASP A 586 -5.52 8.04 -6.16
N TYR A 587 -5.82 7.48 -7.33
CA TYR A 587 -6.65 8.10 -8.37
C TYR A 587 -8.10 8.36 -7.93
N THR A 588 -8.56 7.72 -6.84
CA THR A 588 -9.92 7.88 -6.33
C THR A 588 -10.05 8.92 -5.21
N TRP A 589 -8.94 9.33 -4.58
CA TRP A 589 -8.96 10.12 -3.34
C TRP A 589 -9.62 11.50 -3.50
N LYS A 590 -9.67 12.03 -4.73
CA LYS A 590 -10.36 13.29 -5.03
C LYS A 590 -11.87 13.24 -4.74
N TYR A 591 -12.46 12.06 -4.79
CA TYR A 591 -13.91 11.86 -4.75
C TYR A 591 -14.44 11.47 -3.36
N VAL A 592 -13.56 11.23 -2.39
CA VAL A 592 -13.94 10.69 -1.07
C VAL A 592 -13.86 11.75 0.02
N ASP A 593 -14.56 11.49 1.13
CA ASP A 593 -14.52 12.28 2.36
C ASP A 593 -13.83 11.53 3.50
N GLY A 594 -13.62 10.23 3.33
CA GLY A 594 -12.91 9.40 4.28
C GLY A 594 -12.45 8.08 3.67
N ILE A 595 -11.40 7.52 4.26
CA ILE A 595 -10.84 6.22 3.88
C ILE A 595 -11.06 5.25 5.03
N LEU A 596 -11.74 4.13 4.76
CA LEU A 596 -11.87 3.03 5.71
C LEU A 596 -10.71 2.04 5.51
N ASP A 597 -10.36 1.32 6.57
CA ASP A 597 -9.41 0.20 6.52
C ASP A 597 -8.03 0.58 5.93
N ILE A 598 -7.46 1.69 6.40
CA ILE A 598 -6.15 2.12 5.91
C ILE A 598 -5.04 1.16 6.37
N PRO A 599 -4.07 0.79 5.53
CA PRO A 599 -2.98 -0.09 5.93
C PRO A 599 -2.15 0.51 7.07
N MET A 600 -1.95 -0.27 8.14
CA MET A 600 -1.15 0.13 9.32
C MET A 600 0.16 -0.66 9.47
N ASN A 601 0.38 -1.67 8.63
CA ASN A 601 1.59 -2.50 8.62
C ASN A 601 1.99 -2.83 7.17
N CYS A 602 3.28 -3.03 6.93
CA CYS A 602 3.79 -3.60 5.67
C CYS A 602 3.66 -5.15 5.68
N SER A 603 4.15 -5.79 4.62
CA SER A 603 4.13 -7.24 4.43
C SER A 603 5.09 -7.99 5.33
N GLN A 604 6.05 -7.28 5.93
CA GLN A 604 7.08 -7.82 6.83
C GLN A 604 7.99 -8.83 6.12
N TYR A 605 8.35 -8.58 4.85
CA TYR A 605 9.40 -9.36 4.20
C TYR A 605 10.70 -9.29 5.02
N LEU A 606 11.53 -10.33 4.97
CA LEU A 606 12.74 -10.43 5.80
C LEU A 606 13.76 -9.30 5.52
N PHE A 607 13.73 -8.70 4.33
CA PHE A 607 14.56 -7.56 3.96
C PHE A 607 13.91 -6.20 4.30
N GLU A 608 12.61 -6.15 4.59
CA GLU A 608 11.98 -4.94 5.11
C GLU A 608 12.43 -4.78 6.57
N THR A 609 13.14 -3.70 6.84
CA THR A 609 13.72 -3.44 8.16
C THR A 609 12.84 -2.57 9.03
N ASP A 610 11.97 -1.77 8.42
CA ASP A 610 11.15 -0.78 9.11
C ASP A 610 9.76 -0.65 8.47
N THR A 611 8.71 -0.47 9.28
CA THR A 611 7.42 0.07 8.83
C THR A 611 7.39 1.58 9.10
N VAL A 612 6.95 2.40 8.14
CA VAL A 612 6.87 3.87 8.27
C VAL A 612 5.51 4.42 7.82
N PRO A 613 5.00 5.52 8.40
CA PRO A 613 3.69 6.10 8.06
C PRO A 613 3.72 7.01 6.82
N PHE A 614 4.34 6.58 5.71
CA PHE A 614 4.42 7.40 4.49
C PHE A 614 3.02 7.81 4.01
N LEU A 615 2.11 6.83 3.89
CA LEU A 615 0.73 7.06 3.44
C LEU A 615 -0.01 8.05 4.34
N GLN A 616 0.15 7.92 5.65
CA GLN A 616 -0.51 8.80 6.63
C GLN A 616 0.06 10.21 6.62
N ILE A 617 1.37 10.38 6.40
CA ILE A 617 1.99 11.70 6.21
C ILE A 617 1.42 12.38 4.95
N VAL A 618 1.27 11.63 3.85
CA VAL A 618 0.67 12.11 2.61
C VAL A 618 -0.77 12.58 2.81
N LEU A 619 -1.60 11.81 3.53
CA LEU A 619 -3.03 12.09 3.71
C LEU A 619 -3.34 13.10 4.83
N SER A 620 -2.43 13.26 5.80
CA SER A 620 -2.64 14.09 6.99
C SER A 620 -3.11 15.51 6.66
N GLY A 621 -4.17 15.95 7.32
CA GLY A 621 -4.78 17.27 7.13
C GLY A 621 -5.78 17.39 5.97
N SER A 622 -5.82 16.39 5.06
CA SER A 622 -6.66 16.45 3.85
C SER A 622 -7.85 15.47 3.87
N ILE A 623 -7.65 14.23 4.32
CA ILE A 623 -8.70 13.20 4.32
C ILE A 623 -8.66 12.45 5.66
N ASP A 624 -9.83 12.24 6.29
CA ASP A 624 -9.94 11.40 7.48
C ASP A 624 -9.72 9.93 7.07
N TYR A 625 -8.82 9.22 7.75
CA TYR A 625 -8.56 7.80 7.50
C TYR A 625 -8.71 6.98 8.78
N PHE A 626 -9.42 5.86 8.65
CA PHE A 626 -9.75 4.96 9.74
C PHE A 626 -8.88 3.71 9.68
N ALA A 627 -8.33 3.31 10.82
CA ALA A 627 -7.58 2.08 10.96
C ALA A 627 -8.47 0.84 10.66
N PRO A 628 -7.86 -0.33 10.40
CA PRO A 628 -8.58 -1.60 10.38
C PRO A 628 -9.34 -1.82 11.68
N TYR A 629 -10.37 -2.65 11.67
CA TYR A 629 -11.21 -2.86 12.84
C TYR A 629 -10.38 -3.29 14.06
N VAL A 630 -10.47 -2.51 15.12
CA VAL A 630 -9.70 -2.68 16.35
C VAL A 630 -10.02 -4.01 17.03
N ASN A 631 -11.26 -4.47 16.93
CA ASN A 631 -11.72 -5.75 17.48
C ASN A 631 -11.56 -6.96 16.56
N ASN A 632 -11.17 -6.76 15.29
CA ASN A 632 -10.87 -7.84 14.35
C ASN A 632 -9.35 -8.09 14.20
N SER A 633 -8.55 -7.12 14.63
CA SER A 633 -7.11 -7.30 14.83
C SER A 633 -6.83 -7.76 16.27
N PHE A 634 -5.66 -8.33 16.54
CA PHE A 634 -5.26 -8.63 17.93
C PHE A 634 -5.19 -7.31 18.69
N PHE A 635 -6.25 -6.97 19.41
CA PHE A 635 -6.33 -5.74 20.20
C PHE A 635 -5.12 -5.65 21.15
N SER A 636 -4.22 -4.71 20.90
CA SER A 636 -3.08 -4.46 21.75
C SER A 636 -2.94 -2.97 22.10
N ARG A 637 -2.29 -2.70 23.24
CA ARG A 637 -1.91 -1.34 23.63
C ARG A 637 -1.08 -0.65 22.56
N ILE A 638 -0.22 -1.41 21.88
CA ILE A 638 0.65 -0.94 20.80
C ILE A 638 -0.18 -0.42 19.63
N ASP A 639 -1.26 -1.12 19.24
CA ASP A 639 -2.10 -0.68 18.12
C ASP A 639 -2.81 0.65 18.39
N ILE A 640 -3.24 0.89 19.65
CA ILE A 640 -3.81 2.19 20.05
C ILE A 640 -2.76 3.30 19.92
N LEU A 641 -1.55 3.07 20.43
CA LEU A 641 -0.46 4.04 20.33
C LEU A 641 -0.05 4.27 18.87
N LYS A 642 -0.08 3.23 18.03
CA LYS A 642 0.21 3.33 16.59
C LYS A 642 -0.85 4.11 15.84
N MET A 643 -2.13 3.97 16.20
CA MET A 643 -3.18 4.86 15.68
C MET A 643 -2.89 6.33 16.03
N ILE A 644 -2.50 6.62 17.27
CA ILE A 644 -2.15 7.97 17.71
C ILE A 644 -0.92 8.51 16.97
N GLU A 645 0.15 7.73 16.88
CA GLU A 645 1.37 8.11 16.16
C GLU A 645 1.09 8.39 14.68
N TYR A 646 0.31 7.53 14.02
CA TYR A 646 0.04 7.63 12.59
C TYR A 646 -1.11 8.60 12.29
N GLY A 647 -1.78 9.15 13.30
CA GLY A 647 -2.97 10.00 13.12
C GLY A 647 -4.20 9.27 12.59
N ALA A 648 -4.25 7.94 12.71
CA ALA A 648 -5.36 7.10 12.23
C ALA A 648 -6.53 7.07 13.22
N LEU A 649 -7.74 7.11 12.68
CA LEU A 649 -8.98 7.17 13.45
C LEU A 649 -9.46 5.75 13.82
N PRO A 650 -10.08 5.56 15.00
CA PRO A 650 -10.52 4.24 15.42
C PRO A 650 -11.73 3.74 14.62
N SER A 651 -11.78 2.43 14.40
CA SER A 651 -12.86 1.74 13.69
C SER A 651 -13.20 0.41 14.38
N PHE A 652 -14.50 0.06 14.44
CA PHE A 652 -14.98 -1.18 15.06
C PHE A 652 -16.01 -1.88 14.16
N LEU A 653 -16.01 -3.21 14.17
CA LEU A 653 -17.00 -4.05 13.50
C LEU A 653 -17.91 -4.74 14.51
N LEU A 654 -19.21 -4.45 14.49
CA LEU A 654 -20.12 -4.82 15.56
C LEU A 654 -21.38 -5.54 15.07
N THR A 655 -21.94 -6.38 15.95
CA THR A 655 -23.20 -7.11 15.81
C THR A 655 -24.05 -6.94 17.07
N TRP A 656 -25.37 -7.04 16.96
CA TRP A 656 -26.23 -7.14 18.14
C TRP A 656 -26.21 -8.54 18.75
N VAL A 657 -26.22 -9.57 17.91
CA VAL A 657 -26.25 -10.98 18.32
C VAL A 657 -24.87 -11.50 18.70
N ASP A 658 -24.86 -12.55 19.54
CA ASP A 658 -23.65 -13.31 19.88
C ASP A 658 -23.03 -13.99 18.64
N ASN A 659 -21.70 -14.04 18.57
CA ASN A 659 -20.96 -14.63 17.45
C ASN A 659 -21.33 -16.10 17.17
N TYR A 660 -21.75 -16.88 18.18
CA TYR A 660 -22.17 -18.28 17.95
C TYR A 660 -23.45 -18.39 17.11
N LEU A 661 -24.28 -17.35 17.05
CA LEU A 661 -25.51 -17.33 16.26
C LEU A 661 -25.22 -17.14 14.77
N ILE A 662 -24.12 -16.47 14.42
CA ILE A 662 -23.71 -16.25 13.02
C ILE A 662 -22.85 -17.40 12.46
N LYS A 663 -22.66 -18.49 13.21
CA LYS A 663 -21.83 -19.65 12.80
C LYS A 663 -22.25 -20.35 11.51
N LYS A 664 -23.50 -20.20 11.11
CA LYS A 664 -24.04 -20.77 9.87
C LYS A 664 -24.08 -19.75 8.73
N THR A 665 -23.49 -18.58 8.92
CA THR A 665 -23.33 -17.54 7.90
C THR A 665 -21.90 -17.56 7.37
N PRO A 666 -21.63 -16.97 6.19
CA PRO A 666 -20.26 -16.76 5.72
C PRO A 666 -19.41 -15.83 6.62
N LEU A 667 -20.02 -15.15 7.59
CA LEU A 667 -19.36 -14.23 8.53
C LEU A 667 -18.72 -14.94 9.74
N TRP A 668 -18.78 -16.27 9.79
CA TRP A 668 -18.32 -17.06 10.95
C TRP A 668 -16.87 -16.76 11.37
N ASP A 669 -16.02 -16.33 10.44
CA ASP A 669 -14.61 -16.06 10.72
C ASP A 669 -14.37 -14.77 11.50
N TYR A 670 -15.37 -13.88 11.63
CA TYR A 670 -15.22 -12.68 12.45
C TYR A 670 -15.21 -13.04 13.94
N PRO A 671 -14.10 -12.78 14.65
CA PRO A 671 -14.02 -12.95 16.08
C PRO A 671 -14.75 -11.80 16.80
N SER A 672 -15.36 -12.11 17.96
CA SER A 672 -15.89 -11.15 18.94
C SER A 672 -16.42 -9.82 18.38
N THR A 673 -17.67 -9.81 17.92
CA THR A 673 -18.31 -8.64 17.31
C THR A 673 -19.50 -8.11 18.11
N LYS A 674 -19.97 -8.83 19.13
CA LYS A 674 -21.15 -8.41 19.90
C LYS A 674 -20.92 -7.06 20.58
N TYR A 675 -21.77 -6.08 20.28
CA TYR A 675 -21.64 -4.71 20.78
C TYR A 675 -21.58 -4.61 22.31
N GLU A 676 -22.39 -5.40 23.01
CA GLU A 676 -22.45 -5.39 24.48
C GLU A 676 -21.09 -5.68 25.12
N ASP A 677 -20.28 -6.54 24.49
CA ASP A 677 -18.96 -6.93 24.98
C ASP A 677 -17.91 -5.81 24.74
N TRP A 678 -18.17 -4.92 23.77
CA TRP A 678 -17.21 -3.92 23.30
C TRP A 678 -17.53 -2.49 23.74
N LYS A 679 -18.76 -2.16 24.15
CA LYS A 679 -19.20 -0.76 24.39
C LYS A 679 -18.30 0.04 25.35
N VAL A 680 -17.81 -0.61 26.42
CA VAL A 680 -16.90 0.02 27.38
C VAL A 680 -15.55 0.29 26.71
N LYS A 681 -15.00 -0.73 26.03
CA LYS A 681 -13.70 -0.65 25.37
C LYS A 681 -13.69 0.35 24.21
N ILE A 682 -14.78 0.43 23.44
CA ILE A 682 -14.97 1.44 22.39
C ILE A 682 -14.85 2.84 22.98
N THR A 683 -15.55 3.10 24.10
CA THR A 683 -15.55 4.41 24.76
C THR A 683 -14.16 4.77 25.30
N GLU A 684 -13.47 3.81 25.93
CA GLU A 684 -12.10 3.99 26.44
C GLU A 684 -11.12 4.35 25.31
N ILE A 685 -11.11 3.57 24.24
CA ILE A 685 -10.20 3.76 23.10
C ILE A 685 -10.52 5.06 22.37
N TYR A 686 -11.80 5.32 22.12
CA TYR A 686 -12.24 6.57 21.49
C TYR A 686 -11.75 7.78 22.28
N LYS A 687 -11.98 7.79 23.59
CA LYS A 687 -11.59 8.92 24.44
C LYS A 687 -10.09 9.16 24.37
N GLU A 688 -9.29 8.11 24.47
CA GLU A 688 -7.83 8.24 24.42
C GLU A 688 -7.34 8.75 23.06
N VAL A 689 -7.78 8.14 21.96
CA VAL A 689 -7.37 8.56 20.62
C VAL A 689 -7.86 9.99 20.32
N SER A 690 -9.09 10.32 20.75
CA SER A 690 -9.66 11.66 20.61
C SER A 690 -8.86 12.69 21.41
N ASP A 691 -8.49 12.39 22.66
CA ASP A 691 -7.70 13.29 23.49
C ASP A 691 -6.32 13.60 22.89
N ALA A 692 -5.70 12.63 22.21
CA ALA A 692 -4.45 12.83 21.50
C ALA A 692 -4.64 13.66 20.22
N LEU A 693 -5.57 13.23 19.36
CA LEU A 693 -5.67 13.73 17.99
C LEU A 693 -6.47 15.02 17.86
N LYS A 694 -7.33 15.40 18.82
CA LYS A 694 -8.16 16.62 18.75
C LYS A 694 -7.35 17.91 18.54
N ASN A 695 -6.09 17.93 18.99
CA ASN A 695 -5.19 19.08 18.89
C ASN A 695 -4.46 19.17 17.53
N VAL A 696 -4.49 18.11 16.74
CA VAL A 696 -3.74 17.99 15.48
C VAL A 696 -4.62 17.59 14.29
N ARG A 697 -5.88 17.25 14.52
CA ARG A 697 -6.85 16.95 13.45
C ARG A 697 -6.94 18.13 12.48
N GLY A 698 -6.89 17.82 11.18
CA GLY A 698 -6.83 18.81 10.11
C GLY A 698 -5.48 19.50 9.92
N SER A 699 -4.48 19.19 10.76
CA SER A 699 -3.11 19.64 10.57
C SER A 699 -2.32 18.61 9.77
N LYS A 700 -1.39 19.08 8.95
CA LYS A 700 -0.46 18.25 8.18
C LYS A 700 0.66 17.78 9.10
N ILE A 701 1.03 16.51 9.02
CA ILE A 701 2.30 16.01 9.56
C ILE A 701 3.42 16.63 8.72
N ILE A 702 4.40 17.23 9.39
CA ILE A 702 5.56 17.89 8.77
C ILE A 702 6.88 17.24 9.14
N ASP A 703 6.93 16.51 10.26
CA ASP A 703 8.11 15.75 10.67
C ASP A 703 7.75 14.55 11.53
N ARG A 704 8.63 13.54 11.52
CA ARG A 704 8.56 12.37 12.41
C ARG A 704 9.97 11.91 12.76
N PHE A 705 10.24 11.80 14.06
CA PHE A 705 11.55 11.42 14.58
C PHE A 705 11.44 10.22 15.54
N VAL A 706 12.34 9.25 15.36
CA VAL A 706 12.49 8.11 16.27
C VAL A 706 13.66 8.41 17.19
N VAL A 707 13.39 8.81 18.44
CA VAL A 707 14.41 9.26 19.40
C VAL A 707 15.30 8.10 19.83
N GLU A 708 14.65 7.02 20.22
CA GLU A 708 15.25 5.72 20.52
C GLU A 708 14.21 4.65 20.16
N PRO A 709 14.57 3.35 20.11
CA PRO A 709 13.61 2.33 19.74
C PRO A 709 12.39 2.34 20.66
N GLY A 710 11.23 2.69 20.09
CA GLY A 710 9.96 2.79 20.81
C GLY A 710 9.60 4.18 21.36
N ILE A 711 10.44 5.21 21.16
CA ILE A 711 10.13 6.61 21.52
C ILE A 711 10.05 7.45 20.25
N ILE A 712 8.87 7.98 19.95
CA ILE A 712 8.57 8.67 18.69
C ILE A 712 8.08 10.09 18.97
N VAL A 713 8.48 11.03 18.12
CA VAL A 713 7.95 12.40 18.08
C VAL A 713 7.36 12.65 16.70
N VAL A 714 6.11 13.08 16.62
CA VAL A 714 5.42 13.48 15.39
C VAL A 714 5.07 14.95 15.47
N SER A 715 5.49 15.75 14.49
CA SER A 715 5.30 17.20 14.47
C SER A 715 4.32 17.61 13.38
N TYR A 716 3.46 18.58 13.70
CA TYR A 716 2.38 19.04 12.83
C TYR A 716 2.56 20.52 12.47
N ASN A 717 2.03 20.92 11.32
CA ASN A 717 2.16 22.29 10.81
C ASN A 717 1.47 23.37 11.66
N ASN A 718 0.64 22.99 12.63
CA ASN A 718 0.03 23.91 13.59
C ASN A 718 0.90 24.17 14.83
N GLY A 719 2.17 23.71 14.84
CA GLY A 719 3.12 23.91 15.92
C GLY A 719 2.93 22.98 17.13
N LYS A 720 2.11 21.94 17.00
CA LYS A 720 1.95 20.88 17.99
C LYS A 720 2.76 19.65 17.61
N SER A 721 3.15 18.89 18.62
CA SER A 721 3.78 17.59 18.46
C SER A 721 3.16 16.57 19.41
N ILE A 722 3.09 15.31 18.96
CA ILE A 722 2.71 14.16 19.77
C ILE A 722 3.96 13.33 20.03
N VAL A 723 4.26 13.07 21.30
CA VAL A 723 5.32 12.16 21.71
C VAL A 723 4.67 10.85 22.15
N VAL A 724 5.11 9.73 21.57
CA VAL A 724 4.60 8.38 21.86
C VAL A 724 5.72 7.54 22.46
N ASN A 725 5.45 6.92 23.60
CA ASN A 725 6.33 5.96 24.26
C ASN A 725 5.68 4.57 24.21
N TYR A 726 6.18 3.70 23.34
CA TYR A 726 5.75 2.31 23.25
C TYR A 726 6.35 1.41 24.32
N THR A 727 7.44 1.85 24.96
CA THR A 727 8.21 1.03 25.88
C THR A 727 7.48 0.81 27.20
N SER A 728 7.90 -0.22 27.94
CA SER A 728 7.41 -0.50 29.29
C SER A 728 8.06 0.37 30.38
N LYS A 729 8.90 1.34 29.99
CA LYS A 729 9.62 2.24 30.91
C LYS A 729 9.19 3.68 30.72
N THR A 730 9.32 4.47 31.78
CA THR A 730 9.13 5.92 31.67
C THR A 730 10.29 6.50 30.86
N TYR A 731 9.99 7.42 29.95
CA TYR A 731 10.98 8.19 29.22
C TYR A 731 10.94 9.66 29.64
N ILE A 732 12.07 10.36 29.64
CA ILE A 732 12.16 11.79 29.92
C ILE A 732 12.71 12.48 28.67
N LEU A 733 11.92 13.36 28.06
CA LEU A 733 12.33 14.16 26.90
C LEU A 733 12.20 15.63 27.27
N ASN A 734 13.33 16.36 27.35
CA ASN A 734 13.38 17.78 27.72
C ASN A 734 12.54 18.11 28.97
N ASP A 735 12.81 17.40 30.07
CA ASP A 735 12.11 17.48 31.36
C ASP A 735 10.64 17.05 31.37
N GLN A 736 10.08 16.64 30.22
CA GLN A 736 8.75 16.05 30.15
C GLN A 736 8.79 14.54 30.40
N LYS A 737 8.06 14.08 31.41
CA LYS A 737 7.94 12.67 31.77
C LYS A 737 6.84 11.99 30.95
N ILE A 738 7.22 11.09 30.06
CA ILE A 738 6.29 10.25 29.28
C ILE A 738 6.17 8.87 29.94
N LYS A 739 4.97 8.55 30.43
CA LYS A 739 4.70 7.26 31.08
C LYS A 739 4.93 6.09 30.12
N PRO A 740 5.20 4.87 30.63
CA PRO A 740 5.22 3.65 29.83
C PRO A 740 3.97 3.51 28.98
N GLN A 741 4.12 3.03 27.74
CA GLN A 741 3.00 2.73 26.84
C GLN A 741 1.98 3.86 26.79
N SER A 742 2.43 5.09 26.61
CA SER A 742 1.60 6.30 26.73
C SER A 742 2.04 7.35 25.71
N TRP A 743 1.36 8.49 25.72
CA TRP A 743 1.61 9.60 24.83
C TRP A 743 1.41 10.92 25.57
N ILE A 744 2.00 11.99 25.03
CA ILE A 744 1.74 13.37 25.45
C ILE A 744 1.64 14.29 24.23
N VAL A 745 0.88 15.37 24.36
CA VAL A 745 0.84 16.46 23.36
C VAL A 745 1.64 17.64 23.92
N THR A 746 2.53 18.20 23.11
CA THR A 746 3.33 19.37 23.49
C THR A 746 3.48 20.34 22.31
N ASN A 747 4.14 21.48 22.50
CA ASN A 747 4.44 22.43 21.43
C ASN A 747 5.75 22.02 20.73
N SER A 748 5.83 22.13 19.42
CA SER A 748 7.01 21.69 18.64
C SER A 748 8.29 22.40 19.08
N ASN A 749 8.23 23.69 19.40
CA ASN A 749 9.38 24.48 19.87
C ASN A 749 9.93 24.03 21.24
N SER A 750 9.18 23.20 21.98
CA SER A 750 9.65 22.63 23.26
C SER A 750 10.42 21.31 23.10
N ILE A 751 10.46 20.75 21.88
CA ILE A 751 11.19 19.52 21.58
C ILE A 751 12.43 19.86 20.76
N ASN A 752 13.58 19.99 21.43
CA ASN A 752 14.86 19.86 20.76
C ASN A 752 15.19 18.36 20.63
N VAL A 753 15.09 17.82 19.42
CA VAL A 753 15.36 16.39 19.16
C VAL A 753 16.81 16.11 18.72
N GLY A 754 17.71 17.08 18.90
CA GLY A 754 19.15 16.86 18.75
C GLY A 754 19.60 16.47 17.33
N VAL A 755 18.80 16.76 16.29
CA VAL A 755 19.24 16.59 14.91
C VAL A 755 20.17 17.75 14.60
N GLY A 756 21.45 17.44 14.42
CA GLY A 756 22.55 18.40 14.34
C GLY A 756 22.23 19.63 13.50
N GLN A 757 22.03 20.75 14.19
CA GLN A 757 22.49 22.06 13.71
C GLN A 757 24.02 22.06 13.79
N ASN A 758 24.67 21.33 12.89
CA ASN A 758 26.02 21.70 12.50
C ASN A 758 25.84 22.39 11.15
N GLU A 759 25.95 23.72 11.20
CA GLU A 759 26.08 24.63 10.05
C GLU A 759 27.14 24.15 9.05
#